data_AF-A0A350ETB5-F1
#
_entry.id   AF-A0A350ETB5-F1
#
_cell.length_a   1.000
_cell.length_b   1.000
_cell.length_c   1.000
_cell.angle_alpha   90.00
_cell.angle_beta   90.00
_cell.angle_gamma   90.00
#
_symmetry.space_group_name_H-M   'P 1'
#
loop_
_entity.id
_entity.type
_entity.pdbx_description
1 polymer ?
#
loop_
_entity_poly.entity_id
_entity_poly.type
_entity_poly.pdbx_seq_one_letter_code
_entity_poly.pdbx_strand_id
1 'polypeptide(L)'
;QLANATTVGLHELGHNLGLRHTSSLWTFPQLVASEGGGTHLQFGAEYGDRFDRMGHGGHDFNVRYKQWLRWLNNNEVPLGITDGVYYLNEHDNGENGGVRGLQVPFTVPFDPSSLGQDALYVEYRTFPNNPLLRGGPTIRLASSLGPKAHLLDGTPETPNHEPVVGNGDPDYSGNLDSPLPPGRTMSRSGYGRSVHITNLEADPDSGKLKVMVVHGTPAGNSPPDGNIEFSVPTAAKGQKVYLIALAQDVDGHPIGYHWQVPGVPQPPNAFLVPVTFTNTGTVAINCLLTDMHGGTRMLTRSLTVVNNFPPNIIGLSDRTTDEDTTINIDFTVSDSTTPANQITVSAVSENESLVETLGGITVTHLGGGNRRLTITPRANQHGEVTISVNANDGTLPHWEKFKLTVRPVTPGTVMVARGTSWRYWDTSQEPPATWKNPGFDDSSWPSDNARFVLNELVLVPDWTVLANVPSRVTCYFRRTFHMFVRPSGTPTLKLLCDDAAVVHLNGVEVWRQNLPPGPVSHTTAALVSVEGRDETAYTVVPLPDSAVSLGNNTLAVEVHDRPSRIRGNGDVSFDAELSFLQSPTLVAFPDRTTPEDTPLSLIFTRPADSESPGGPIELLGRSGDQSLVLDADIQFGFNNSFLPPRRTIVVTPRPDATGQTEITVVASDGSSETWEKFLLTVTPVNDAPTLQAIPGVTAALGETPEAVPLTVSDVDSPVAELVVTATSSHQGLLPNSGINVLPGETPERRWLQLAPNPGLAAQSTVSVIVSDGQLSTTNSFVFRVSQPLSVTNVPARLAQSGDVWRYWVHGLPVDNRGQPVDWTDPDLDDRAWPTGRSRLGYANGGLVGTVPAAPLRVTTYFRRAFRIDDPSHFTRLDFRLLRDDGAAVYLNGRQIRLSNLPRTTITSNTLAVAAVDGSAEEDWESFNLTDLSDLRAGWNVIAVEVHQASMPTAFQQGDLSFDLELDGVVGEPLTSDVLIAAGAPWRYWDKVPYQLDSWWDAQFDDSGWPIGLARLGFGVGGESTVIDGGPTDNRHPSVLFRRSFSVADPTLYSALHLMLQRDDGVQVFLNGTRVLSDNVASGASLGDLAHGETPPAGHFTWRHFVIDPGKLLAGVNLLAVQVHQASVTGTDLTFDLQLSGQVGGTPTLYLQQVPAGMEVAWPAAYDGWQLETSTGLLPGGWQTVNQPRLLDGAWLYHREATQPGDRFFRLRK
;
A
#
# COMPACT_ATOMS: atom_id res chain seq x y z
N GLN A 1 -29.50 84.50 -14.57
CA GLN A 1 -28.73 84.74 -15.81
C GLN A 1 -27.24 85.07 -15.58
N LEU A 2 -26.73 85.23 -14.34
CA LEU A 2 -25.28 85.28 -14.05
C LEU A 2 -24.68 83.96 -13.51
N ALA A 3 -25.46 82.88 -13.41
CA ALA A 3 -24.99 81.55 -12.97
C ALA A 3 -24.46 80.66 -14.11
N ASN A 4 -24.79 80.97 -15.37
CA ASN A 4 -24.38 80.15 -16.54
C ASN A 4 -23.01 80.51 -17.11
N ALA A 5 -22.39 81.63 -16.68
CA ALA A 5 -21.09 82.06 -17.22
C ALA A 5 -19.90 81.38 -16.50
N THR A 6 -20.06 81.04 -15.22
CA THR A 6 -19.04 80.32 -14.43
C THR A 6 -18.97 78.85 -14.78
N THR A 7 -20.10 78.22 -15.11
CA THR A 7 -20.17 76.79 -15.48
C THR A 7 -19.61 76.54 -16.88
N VAL A 8 -19.85 77.44 -17.84
CA VAL A 8 -19.21 77.40 -19.18
C VAL A 8 -17.71 77.69 -19.09
N GLY A 9 -17.27 78.63 -18.24
CA GLY A 9 -15.83 78.89 -18.05
C GLY A 9 -15.07 77.69 -17.50
N LEU A 10 -15.65 76.97 -16.54
CA LEU A 10 -15.08 75.72 -16.01
C LEU A 10 -15.16 74.57 -17.02
N HIS A 11 -16.21 74.52 -17.85
CA HIS A 11 -16.34 73.60 -18.98
C HIS A 11 -15.21 73.77 -19.99
N GLU A 12 -14.97 75.00 -20.45
CA GLU A 12 -13.90 75.32 -21.40
C GLU A 12 -12.50 75.19 -20.78
N LEU A 13 -12.36 75.35 -19.46
CA LEU A 13 -11.10 75.07 -18.75
C LEU A 13 -10.77 73.57 -18.77
N GLY A 14 -11.77 72.70 -18.66
CA GLY A 14 -11.61 71.24 -18.80
C GLY A 14 -11.05 70.85 -20.17
N HIS A 15 -11.54 71.48 -21.24
CA HIS A 15 -11.00 71.30 -22.60
C HIS A 15 -9.56 71.79 -22.74
N ASN A 16 -9.23 72.95 -22.16
CA ASN A 16 -7.87 73.50 -22.19
C ASN A 16 -6.84 72.66 -21.42
N LEU A 17 -7.29 71.82 -20.48
CA LEU A 17 -6.44 70.86 -19.76
C LEU A 17 -6.39 69.48 -20.45
N GLY A 18 -7.02 69.32 -21.62
CA GLY A 18 -6.95 68.12 -22.46
C GLY A 18 -7.88 66.98 -22.05
N LEU A 19 -9.04 67.28 -21.45
CA LEU A 19 -9.94 66.29 -20.83
C LEU A 19 -11.27 66.14 -21.60
N ARG A 20 -11.84 64.93 -21.61
CA ARG A 20 -13.10 64.59 -22.30
C ARG A 20 -14.34 64.93 -21.45
N HIS A 21 -15.49 65.15 -22.10
CA HIS A 21 -16.78 65.44 -21.46
C HIS A 21 -17.28 64.31 -20.53
N THR A 22 -17.93 64.67 -19.40
CA THR A 22 -18.87 63.77 -18.70
C THR A 22 -20.24 63.80 -19.41
N SER A 23 -20.89 62.65 -19.50
CA SER A 23 -21.99 62.38 -20.42
C SER A 23 -23.37 62.86 -19.97
N SER A 24 -23.54 64.07 -19.39
CA SER A 24 -24.88 64.69 -19.25
C SER A 24 -24.83 66.18 -18.84
N LEU A 25 -24.78 67.09 -19.82
CA LEU A 25 -25.11 68.52 -19.61
C LEU A 25 -26.39 68.84 -20.38
N TRP A 26 -27.56 68.48 -19.83
CA TRP A 26 -28.84 69.00 -20.32
C TRP A 26 -29.78 69.34 -19.16
N THR A 27 -30.25 70.58 -19.16
CA THR A 27 -31.05 71.25 -18.12
C THR A 27 -32.53 70.84 -18.07
N PHE A 28 -32.87 69.56 -18.29
CA PHE A 28 -34.24 69.06 -18.15
C PHE A 28 -34.30 67.63 -17.57
N PRO A 29 -35.28 67.30 -16.69
CA PRO A 29 -35.42 65.95 -16.16
C PRO A 29 -35.85 64.98 -17.27
N GLN A 30 -35.02 63.97 -17.58
CA GLN A 30 -35.41 62.83 -18.42
C GLN A 30 -35.56 61.57 -17.56
N LEU A 31 -36.67 60.86 -17.78
CA LEU A 31 -36.88 59.49 -17.32
C LEU A 31 -36.04 58.55 -18.18
N VAL A 32 -35.02 57.93 -17.60
CA VAL A 32 -34.31 56.80 -18.22
C VAL A 32 -34.81 55.51 -17.56
N ALA A 33 -35.19 54.55 -18.41
CA ALA A 33 -35.73 53.28 -17.99
C ALA A 33 -34.68 52.43 -17.26
N SER A 34 -35.12 51.92 -16.10
CA SER A 34 -34.65 50.77 -15.33
C SER A 34 -33.42 49.98 -15.81
N GLU A 35 -32.41 49.90 -14.95
CA GLU A 35 -31.86 48.61 -14.55
C GLU A 35 -32.31 48.35 -13.10
N GLY A 36 -33.09 47.29 -12.85
CA GLY A 36 -33.22 46.75 -11.48
C GLY A 36 -34.09 47.51 -10.45
N GLY A 37 -35.11 48.30 -10.84
CA GLY A 37 -36.28 48.50 -9.98
C GLY A 37 -36.19 49.50 -8.81
N GLY A 38 -35.45 50.60 -8.93
CA GLY A 38 -35.56 51.77 -8.06
C GLY A 38 -35.63 53.09 -8.85
N THR A 39 -36.57 53.98 -8.51
CA THR A 39 -36.67 55.32 -9.13
C THR A 39 -35.64 56.27 -8.53
N HIS A 40 -34.57 56.61 -9.28
CA HIS A 40 -33.67 57.70 -8.92
C HIS A 40 -33.80 58.86 -9.92
N LEU A 41 -34.14 60.05 -9.42
CA LEU A 41 -33.89 61.32 -10.09
C LEU A 41 -32.39 61.61 -9.92
N GLN A 42 -31.56 61.50 -10.97
CA GLN A 42 -30.22 62.08 -10.94
C GLN A 42 -30.31 63.58 -11.25
N PHE A 43 -30.12 64.41 -10.22
CA PHE A 43 -29.79 65.81 -10.39
C PHE A 43 -28.31 65.94 -10.81
N GLY A 44 -28.03 66.85 -11.74
CA GLY A 44 -26.84 66.87 -12.60
C GLY A 44 -25.47 66.93 -11.92
N ALA A 45 -24.52 66.22 -12.52
CA ALA A 45 -23.09 66.44 -12.37
C ALA A 45 -22.68 67.57 -13.33
N GLU A 46 -22.72 68.80 -12.83
CA GLU A 46 -22.34 70.00 -13.57
C GLU A 46 -20.85 70.30 -13.32
N TYR A 47 -20.13 70.82 -14.33
CA TYR A 47 -18.75 71.29 -14.17
C TYR A 47 -18.66 72.29 -13.00
N GLY A 48 -18.10 71.88 -11.86
CA GLY A 48 -17.84 72.80 -10.73
C GLY A 48 -17.93 72.22 -9.32
N ASP A 49 -18.39 70.98 -9.10
CA ASP A 49 -18.23 70.34 -7.79
C ASP A 49 -16.81 69.74 -7.63
N ARG A 50 -16.13 70.14 -6.56
CA ARG A 50 -14.77 69.66 -6.22
C ARG A 50 -14.71 68.14 -6.00
N PHE A 51 -15.83 67.50 -5.69
CA PHE A 51 -15.92 66.06 -5.45
C PHE A 51 -16.49 65.27 -6.65
N ASP A 52 -16.73 65.92 -7.79
CA ASP A 52 -17.23 65.23 -8.97
C ASP A 52 -16.20 64.25 -9.57
N ARG A 53 -16.71 63.12 -10.09
CA ARG A 53 -15.95 62.08 -10.79
C ARG A 53 -15.85 62.46 -12.26
N MET A 54 -14.91 63.33 -12.58
CA MET A 54 -14.68 63.81 -13.94
C MET A 54 -13.60 62.97 -14.65
N GLY A 55 -13.81 62.63 -15.92
CA GLY A 55 -12.87 61.93 -16.81
C GLY A 55 -13.16 60.45 -17.07
N HIS A 56 -12.27 59.79 -17.84
CA HIS A 56 -12.31 58.34 -18.09
C HIS A 56 -10.88 57.78 -18.16
N GLY A 57 -10.52 56.88 -17.23
CA GLY A 57 -9.25 56.14 -17.20
C GLY A 57 -8.03 57.02 -16.90
N GLY A 58 -7.01 56.96 -17.77
CA GLY A 58 -5.78 57.76 -17.63
C GLY A 58 -6.01 59.28 -17.58
N HIS A 59 -7.15 59.76 -18.08
CA HIS A 59 -7.53 61.17 -18.18
C HIS A 59 -8.51 61.64 -17.08
N ASP A 60 -8.59 60.89 -15.99
CA ASP A 60 -9.37 61.25 -14.82
C ASP A 60 -8.90 62.55 -14.15
N PHE A 61 -9.85 63.33 -13.63
CA PHE A 61 -9.59 64.53 -12.83
C PHE A 61 -9.04 64.14 -11.46
N ASN A 62 -7.74 63.84 -11.49
CA ASN A 62 -6.97 63.26 -10.40
C ASN A 62 -6.64 64.27 -9.30
N VAL A 63 -6.05 63.77 -8.21
CA VAL A 63 -5.73 64.61 -7.05
C VAL A 63 -4.78 65.75 -7.39
N ARG A 64 -3.81 65.57 -8.29
CA ARG A 64 -2.91 66.66 -8.72
C ARG A 64 -3.69 67.79 -9.38
N TYR A 65 -4.61 67.47 -10.29
CA TYR A 65 -5.43 68.47 -10.96
C TYR A 65 -6.39 69.19 -10.01
N LYS A 66 -7.02 68.44 -9.10
CA LYS A 66 -7.88 69.02 -8.05
C LYS A 66 -7.09 69.91 -7.10
N GLN A 67 -5.87 69.54 -6.75
CA GLN A 67 -4.98 70.39 -5.95
C GLN A 67 -4.58 71.66 -6.71
N TRP A 68 -4.28 71.55 -8.01
CA TRP A 68 -3.91 72.68 -8.86
C TRP A 68 -5.05 73.69 -9.02
N LEU A 69 -6.29 73.23 -9.21
CA LEU A 69 -7.48 74.09 -9.22
C LEU A 69 -7.87 74.63 -7.82
N ARG A 70 -7.14 74.26 -6.77
CA ARG A 70 -7.46 74.55 -5.36
C ARG A 70 -8.81 74.00 -4.90
N TRP A 71 -9.30 72.96 -5.59
CA TRP A 71 -10.47 72.19 -5.20
C TRP A 71 -10.17 71.29 -4.00
N LEU A 72 -8.94 70.77 -3.98
CA LEU A 72 -8.31 70.19 -2.80
C LEU A 72 -7.19 71.15 -2.35
N ASN A 73 -7.13 71.43 -1.05
CA ASN A 73 -6.07 72.25 -0.48
C ASN A 73 -4.86 71.39 -0.04
N ASN A 74 -3.76 72.04 0.34
CA ASN A 74 -2.53 71.34 0.75
C ASN A 74 -2.67 70.51 2.04
N ASN A 75 -3.71 70.72 2.85
CA ASN A 75 -4.01 69.84 3.99
C ASN A 75 -4.77 68.58 3.56
N GLU A 76 -5.54 68.66 2.48
CA GLU A 76 -6.20 67.51 1.84
C GLU A 76 -5.23 66.73 0.94
N VAL A 77 -4.13 67.35 0.50
CA VAL A 77 -3.05 66.70 -0.28
C VAL A 77 -1.67 67.08 0.30
N PRO A 78 -1.32 66.57 1.49
CA PRO A 78 -0.06 66.89 2.14
C PRO A 78 1.15 66.29 1.41
N LEU A 79 2.33 66.80 1.77
CA LEU A 79 3.61 66.23 1.35
C LEU A 79 3.91 64.95 2.14
N GLY A 80 4.11 63.84 1.43
CA GLY A 80 4.58 62.58 1.99
C GLY A 80 6.10 62.52 2.03
N ILE A 81 6.75 63.41 2.79
CA ILE A 81 8.24 63.50 2.90
C ILE A 81 8.81 62.77 4.12
N THR A 82 7.95 62.15 4.92
CA THR A 82 8.33 61.42 6.14
C THR A 82 8.02 59.95 5.93
N ASP A 83 8.89 59.07 6.41
CA ASP A 83 8.61 57.64 6.40
C ASP A 83 7.48 57.33 7.38
N GLY A 84 6.51 56.53 6.93
CA GLY A 84 5.42 56.11 7.77
C GLY A 84 4.12 55.81 7.04
N VAL A 85 3.11 55.53 7.85
CA VAL A 85 1.77 55.16 7.38
C VAL A 85 0.92 56.40 7.19
N TYR A 86 0.33 56.52 6.01
CA TYR A 86 -0.61 57.56 5.63
C TYR A 86 -2.01 56.98 5.43
N TYR A 87 -3.01 57.72 5.92
CA TYR A 87 -4.42 57.39 5.78
C TYR A 87 -5.06 58.35 4.78
N LEU A 88 -5.72 57.80 3.79
CA LEU A 88 -6.29 58.50 2.65
C LEU A 88 -7.77 58.19 2.56
N ASN A 89 -8.58 59.21 2.35
CA ASN A 89 -9.99 59.06 2.00
C ASN A 89 -10.16 59.17 0.49
N GLU A 90 -11.19 58.54 -0.05
CA GLU A 90 -11.58 58.69 -1.45
C GLU A 90 -11.71 60.18 -1.82
N HIS A 91 -11.02 60.60 -2.89
CA HIS A 91 -10.91 62.01 -3.23
C HIS A 91 -12.15 62.61 -3.91
N ASP A 92 -13.09 61.76 -4.32
CA ASP A 92 -14.38 62.15 -4.92
C ASP A 92 -15.55 62.02 -3.94
N ASN A 93 -15.31 61.62 -2.69
CA ASN A 93 -16.37 61.50 -1.70
C ASN A 93 -16.46 62.76 -0.82
N GLY A 94 -17.49 63.57 -1.00
CA GLY A 94 -17.69 64.81 -0.24
C GLY A 94 -17.92 64.63 1.28
N GLU A 95 -18.29 63.43 1.72
CA GLU A 95 -18.66 63.14 3.11
C GLU A 95 -17.45 62.82 4.02
N ASN A 96 -16.33 62.41 3.41
CA ASN A 96 -15.17 61.86 4.13
C ASN A 96 -14.00 62.86 4.26
N GLY A 97 -14.21 64.02 4.89
CA GLY A 97 -13.14 65.04 5.09
C GLY A 97 -11.81 64.47 5.62
N GLY A 98 -10.67 65.10 5.30
CA GLY A 98 -9.34 64.62 5.69
C GLY A 98 -8.34 64.63 4.53
N VAL A 99 -7.27 63.85 4.65
CA VAL A 99 -6.27 63.63 3.59
C VAL A 99 -6.93 62.80 2.48
N ARG A 100 -6.87 63.28 1.24
CA ARG A 100 -7.55 62.72 0.05
C ARG A 100 -6.58 62.27 -1.05
N GLY A 101 -5.36 62.76 -1.00
CA GLY A 101 -4.23 62.22 -1.75
C GLY A 101 -2.92 62.54 -1.04
N LEU A 102 -1.83 61.98 -1.55
CA LEU A 102 -0.50 62.21 -1.01
C LEU A 102 0.43 62.62 -2.13
N GLN A 103 1.11 63.76 -1.96
CA GLN A 103 2.16 64.19 -2.87
C GLN A 103 3.51 63.73 -2.31
N VAL A 104 4.13 62.74 -2.94
CA VAL A 104 5.39 62.13 -2.51
C VAL A 104 6.52 62.59 -3.44
N PRO A 105 7.30 63.61 -3.06
CA PRO A 105 8.38 64.10 -3.89
C PRO A 105 9.59 63.17 -3.82
N PHE A 106 10.26 62.97 -4.95
CA PHE A 106 11.54 62.25 -5.00
C PHE A 106 12.72 63.15 -5.47
N THR A 107 12.48 64.46 -5.55
CA THR A 107 13.48 65.54 -5.70
C THR A 107 13.47 66.46 -4.49
N VAL A 108 14.64 66.80 -3.91
CA VAL A 108 14.74 67.65 -2.71
C VAL A 108 15.94 68.59 -2.82
N PRO A 109 15.84 69.90 -2.51
CA PRO A 109 14.69 70.59 -1.91
C PRO A 109 13.47 70.62 -2.83
N PHE A 110 12.30 70.32 -2.26
CA PHE A 110 11.02 70.30 -2.98
C PHE A 110 10.29 71.62 -2.76
N ASP A 111 9.87 72.29 -3.84
CA ASP A 111 9.01 73.47 -3.75
C ASP A 111 7.57 73.08 -4.12
N PRO A 112 6.65 72.97 -3.13
CA PRO A 112 5.26 72.60 -3.39
C PRO A 112 4.48 73.65 -4.19
N SER A 113 5.02 74.86 -4.33
CA SER A 113 4.45 75.90 -5.19
C SER A 113 4.91 75.80 -6.66
N SER A 114 5.94 74.99 -6.93
CA SER A 114 6.47 74.76 -8.28
C SER A 114 5.80 73.57 -8.94
N LEU A 115 5.11 73.83 -10.06
CA LEU A 115 4.45 72.82 -10.89
C LEU A 115 5.45 72.00 -11.74
N GLY A 116 6.73 72.39 -11.73
CA GLY A 116 7.81 71.83 -12.54
C GLY A 116 8.74 70.88 -11.79
N GLN A 117 8.29 70.22 -10.72
CA GLN A 117 9.10 69.24 -9.98
C GLN A 117 8.46 67.85 -9.99
N ASP A 118 9.31 66.81 -10.08
CA ASP A 118 8.86 65.43 -10.22
C ASP A 118 8.38 64.88 -8.87
N ALA A 119 7.15 64.38 -8.84
CA ALA A 119 6.53 63.80 -7.64
C ALA A 119 5.54 62.70 -8.01
N LEU A 120 5.34 61.76 -7.08
CA LEU A 120 4.26 60.79 -7.14
C LEU A 120 3.03 61.34 -6.44
N TYR A 121 1.86 61.17 -7.05
CA TYR A 121 0.58 61.44 -6.44
C TYR A 121 -0.11 60.12 -6.16
N VAL A 122 -0.24 59.78 -4.88
CA VAL A 122 -1.00 58.61 -4.43
C VAL A 122 -2.44 59.06 -4.21
N GLU A 123 -3.37 58.41 -4.87
CA GLU A 123 -4.78 58.74 -4.77
C GLU A 123 -5.62 57.47 -4.62
N TYR A 124 -6.83 57.63 -4.09
CA TYR A 124 -7.78 56.54 -3.92
C TYR A 124 -9.13 56.94 -4.49
N ARG A 125 -9.70 56.08 -5.33
CA ARG A 125 -10.98 56.27 -6.00
C ARG A 125 -11.74 54.95 -6.01
N THR A 126 -12.95 54.92 -5.49
CA THR A 126 -13.75 53.68 -5.50
C THR A 126 -14.61 53.65 -6.76
N PHE A 127 -14.48 52.60 -7.56
CA PHE A 127 -15.42 52.35 -8.66
C PHE A 127 -16.33 51.19 -8.25
N PRO A 128 -17.60 51.45 -7.88
CA PRO A 128 -18.49 50.42 -7.32
C PRO A 128 -18.61 49.17 -8.19
N ASN A 129 -18.52 49.36 -9.52
CA ASN A 129 -18.70 48.31 -10.52
C ASN A 129 -17.40 47.62 -10.96
N ASN A 130 -16.23 48.01 -10.42
CA ASN A 130 -14.95 47.40 -10.76
C ASN A 130 -14.20 46.96 -9.49
N PRO A 131 -14.25 45.65 -9.15
CA PRO A 131 -13.61 45.10 -7.95
C PRO A 131 -12.09 45.31 -7.90
N LEU A 132 -11.42 45.37 -9.07
CA LEU A 132 -9.97 45.56 -9.12
C LEU A 132 -9.58 46.97 -8.66
N LEU A 133 -10.31 47.98 -9.12
CA LEU A 133 -10.08 49.40 -8.78
C LEU A 133 -10.43 49.75 -7.33
N ARG A 134 -11.17 48.89 -6.62
CA ARG A 134 -11.58 49.08 -5.23
C ARG A 134 -10.50 48.65 -4.22
N GLY A 135 -9.46 47.94 -4.65
CA GLY A 135 -8.52 47.25 -3.76
C GLY A 135 -7.28 48.03 -3.32
N GLY A 136 -7.03 49.25 -3.83
CA GLY A 136 -5.79 49.96 -3.54
C GLY A 136 -5.63 51.34 -4.18
N PRO A 137 -4.49 52.02 -3.94
CA PRO A 137 -4.22 53.33 -4.52
C PRO A 137 -3.91 53.23 -6.01
N THR A 138 -4.30 54.25 -6.75
CA THR A 138 -3.69 54.58 -8.04
C THR A 138 -2.53 55.56 -7.80
N ILE A 139 -1.45 55.39 -8.56
CA ILE A 139 -0.23 56.21 -8.39
C ILE A 139 0.06 56.94 -9.68
N ARG A 140 0.16 58.27 -9.62
CA ARG A 140 0.46 59.11 -10.78
C ARG A 140 1.82 59.75 -10.69
N LEU A 141 2.54 59.78 -11.80
CA LEU A 141 3.75 60.54 -11.98
C LEU A 141 3.44 61.95 -12.50
N ALA A 142 3.88 62.96 -11.75
CA ALA A 142 4.01 64.33 -12.24
C ALA A 142 5.42 64.57 -12.81
N SER A 143 5.53 65.19 -14.00
CA SER A 143 6.81 65.57 -14.61
C SER A 143 7.03 67.08 -14.64
N SER A 144 8.30 67.47 -14.50
CA SER A 144 8.86 68.82 -14.61
C SER A 144 8.69 69.49 -15.98
N LEU A 145 8.42 68.72 -17.04
CA LEU A 145 8.38 69.21 -18.43
C LEU A 145 6.95 69.43 -18.97
N GLY A 146 5.90 69.25 -18.15
CA GLY A 146 4.54 69.54 -18.61
C GLY A 146 3.43 69.39 -17.55
N PRO A 147 2.23 69.94 -17.82
CA PRO A 147 1.08 69.90 -16.90
C PRO A 147 0.46 68.50 -16.74
N LYS A 148 0.90 67.49 -17.51
CA LYS A 148 0.30 66.16 -17.54
C LYS A 148 0.77 65.28 -16.37
N ALA A 149 -0.15 64.51 -15.77
CA ALA A 149 0.16 63.46 -14.81
C ALA A 149 -0.11 62.09 -15.44
N HIS A 150 0.90 61.21 -15.42
CA HIS A 150 0.82 59.88 -16.02
C HIS A 150 0.44 58.86 -14.95
N LEU A 151 -0.66 58.13 -15.15
CA LEU A 151 -0.99 57.00 -14.30
C LEU A 151 0.08 55.91 -14.47
N LEU A 152 0.59 55.39 -13.36
CA LEU A 152 1.55 54.30 -13.37
C LEU A 152 0.81 52.98 -13.16
N ASP A 153 1.26 51.95 -13.87
CA ASP A 153 0.75 50.60 -13.70
C ASP A 153 1.16 50.01 -12.34
N GLY A 154 0.17 49.73 -11.49
CA GLY A 154 0.33 49.07 -10.21
C GLY A 154 0.52 47.55 -10.30
N THR A 155 0.41 46.95 -11.51
CA THR A 155 0.39 45.50 -11.80
C THR A 155 1.26 45.08 -13.02
N PRO A 156 2.60 45.14 -12.93
CA PRO A 156 3.59 44.64 -13.90
C PRO A 156 3.43 43.18 -14.37
N GLU A 157 2.55 42.41 -13.74
CA GLU A 157 2.33 40.98 -14.01
C GLU A 157 1.25 40.76 -15.08
N THR A 158 0.62 41.85 -15.54
CA THR A 158 -0.13 41.87 -16.79
C THR A 158 0.87 41.89 -17.97
N PRO A 159 0.80 40.94 -18.92
CA PRO A 159 1.67 40.98 -20.08
C PRO A 159 1.44 42.27 -20.89
N ASN A 160 2.48 43.08 -21.05
CA ASN A 160 2.48 44.27 -21.89
C ASN A 160 2.46 43.86 -23.38
N HIS A 161 1.30 43.82 -24.02
CA HIS A 161 1.20 43.80 -25.48
C HIS A 161 0.66 45.15 -25.96
N GLU A 162 1.46 45.91 -26.70
CA GLU A 162 1.12 46.40 -28.04
C GLU A 162 2.41 46.92 -28.75
N PRO A 163 2.51 46.84 -30.08
CA PRO A 163 3.64 47.31 -30.89
C PRO A 163 3.53 48.80 -31.26
N VAL A 164 4.68 49.43 -31.49
CA VAL A 164 4.79 50.82 -31.98
C VAL A 164 4.38 50.92 -33.45
N VAL A 165 3.41 51.79 -33.77
CA VAL A 165 3.28 52.38 -35.12
C VAL A 165 2.86 53.85 -35.00
N GLY A 166 3.37 54.68 -35.91
CA GLY A 166 3.49 56.12 -35.74
C GLY A 166 2.22 56.96 -35.89
N ASN A 167 2.43 58.25 -35.56
CA ASN A 167 1.56 59.43 -35.65
C ASN A 167 0.44 59.58 -34.59
N GLY A 168 0.84 60.10 -33.41
CA GLY A 168 0.20 61.32 -32.92
C GLY A 168 -0.85 61.25 -31.80
N ASP A 169 -1.11 60.09 -31.18
CA ASP A 169 -1.91 59.98 -29.94
C ASP A 169 -1.32 58.86 -29.03
N PRO A 170 -0.92 59.13 -27.77
CA PRO A 170 -0.15 58.20 -26.96
C PRO A 170 -1.02 57.55 -25.88
N ASP A 171 -1.69 56.43 -26.20
CA ASP A 171 -1.93 55.28 -25.31
C ASP A 171 -3.08 54.38 -25.82
N TYR A 172 -2.74 53.21 -26.36
CA TYR A 172 -3.68 52.13 -26.73
C TYR A 172 -3.10 50.75 -26.35
N SER A 173 -2.46 50.62 -25.19
CA SER A 173 -1.80 49.37 -24.74
C SER A 173 -2.40 48.69 -23.50
N GLY A 174 -3.61 49.06 -23.10
CA GLY A 174 -4.49 48.16 -22.34
C GLY A 174 -4.11 47.81 -20.89
N ASN A 175 -3.11 48.43 -20.25
CA ASN A 175 -2.72 48.14 -18.85
C ASN A 175 -2.47 49.40 -17.99
N LEU A 176 -3.16 50.53 -18.24
CA LEU A 176 -2.89 51.82 -17.57
C LEU A 176 -3.89 52.21 -16.47
N ASP A 177 -4.61 51.27 -15.87
CA ASP A 177 -5.66 51.56 -14.88
C ASP A 177 -5.59 50.74 -13.57
N SER A 178 -4.65 49.81 -13.40
CA SER A 178 -4.67 48.92 -12.23
C SER A 178 -4.09 49.57 -10.98
N PRO A 179 -4.81 49.55 -9.83
CA PRO A 179 -4.30 50.10 -8.58
C PRO A 179 -3.22 49.19 -8.01
N LEU A 180 -2.41 49.70 -7.09
CA LEU A 180 -1.44 48.91 -6.35
C LEU A 180 -2.19 47.90 -5.45
N PRO A 181 -2.12 46.57 -5.70
CA PRO A 181 -2.85 45.57 -4.93
C PRO A 181 -2.42 45.50 -3.44
N PRO A 182 -3.27 44.97 -2.55
CA PRO A 182 -2.95 44.79 -1.13
C PRO A 182 -1.63 44.04 -0.94
N GLY A 183 -0.82 44.55 -0.01
CA GLY A 183 0.46 43.97 0.41
C GLY A 183 1.61 44.19 -0.57
N ARG A 184 1.38 44.89 -1.69
CA ARG A 184 2.37 45.12 -2.74
C ARG A 184 3.07 46.47 -2.58
N THR A 185 4.35 46.53 -2.92
CA THR A 185 5.15 47.76 -2.92
C THR A 185 5.49 48.21 -4.33
N MET A 186 5.17 49.47 -4.66
CA MET A 186 5.70 50.17 -5.81
C MET A 186 6.98 50.90 -5.41
N SER A 187 8.05 50.72 -6.18
CA SER A 187 9.32 51.43 -5.97
C SER A 187 9.60 52.36 -7.13
N ARG A 188 10.08 53.58 -6.86
CA ARG A 188 10.53 54.52 -7.88
C ARG A 188 11.81 55.22 -7.45
N SER A 189 12.78 55.28 -8.35
CA SER A 189 14.04 56.00 -8.15
C SER A 189 14.21 57.13 -9.16
N GLY A 190 14.73 58.26 -8.71
CA GLY A 190 15.04 59.43 -9.54
C GLY A 190 15.94 60.40 -8.79
N TYR A 191 16.84 61.08 -9.50
CA TYR A 191 17.75 62.10 -8.94
C TYR A 191 18.51 61.67 -7.67
N GLY A 192 18.89 60.38 -7.58
CA GLY A 192 19.65 59.83 -6.45
C GLY A 192 18.83 59.48 -5.21
N ARG A 193 17.49 59.48 -5.30
CA ARG A 193 16.58 59.06 -4.21
C ARG A 193 15.62 57.97 -4.70
N SER A 194 15.28 57.04 -3.82
CA SER A 194 14.23 56.05 -4.03
C SER A 194 13.04 56.36 -3.13
N VAL A 195 11.85 55.98 -3.55
CA VAL A 195 10.62 56.02 -2.76
C VAL A 195 9.89 54.71 -2.97
N HIS A 196 9.41 54.13 -1.88
CA HIS A 196 8.67 52.88 -1.85
C HIS A 196 7.29 53.15 -1.25
N ILE A 197 6.23 52.79 -1.97
CA ILE A 197 4.84 52.98 -1.57
C ILE A 197 4.20 51.60 -1.50
N THR A 198 3.69 51.21 -0.32
CA THR A 198 3.06 49.91 -0.11
C THR A 198 1.58 50.08 0.21
N ASN A 199 0.70 49.34 -0.47
CA ASN A 199 -0.71 49.29 -0.10
C ASN A 199 -0.90 48.38 1.11
N LEU A 200 -1.23 48.95 2.27
CA LEU A 200 -1.41 48.15 3.48
C LEU A 200 -2.82 47.61 3.60
N GLU A 201 -3.82 48.43 3.31
CA GLU A 201 -5.24 48.11 3.50
C GLU A 201 -6.11 49.11 2.73
N ALA A 202 -7.15 48.62 2.05
CA ALA A 202 -8.19 49.44 1.44
C ALA A 202 -9.55 48.95 1.94
N ASP A 203 -10.36 49.87 2.45
CA ASP A 203 -11.76 49.64 2.80
C ASP A 203 -12.62 50.40 1.78
N PRO A 204 -13.12 49.72 0.74
CA PRO A 204 -13.90 50.35 -0.31
C PRO A 204 -15.33 50.68 0.10
N ASP A 205 -15.83 50.16 1.23
CA ASP A 205 -17.18 50.47 1.71
C ASP A 205 -17.18 51.78 2.50
N SER A 206 -16.12 52.03 3.28
CA SER A 206 -15.95 53.33 3.94
C SER A 206 -15.17 54.36 3.11
N GLY A 207 -14.59 53.95 1.97
CA GLY A 207 -13.81 54.82 1.10
C GLY A 207 -12.48 55.24 1.75
N LYS A 208 -11.86 54.37 2.54
CA LYS A 208 -10.60 54.60 3.26
C LYS A 208 -9.48 53.74 2.70
N LEU A 209 -8.27 54.28 2.70
CA LEU A 209 -7.06 53.62 2.25
C LEU A 209 -5.91 53.89 3.24
N LYS A 210 -5.07 52.89 3.43
CA LYS A 210 -3.87 52.94 4.25
C LYS A 210 -2.65 52.55 3.40
N VAL A 211 -1.67 53.45 3.31
CA VAL A 211 -0.42 53.21 2.56
C VAL A 211 0.80 53.45 3.44
N MET A 212 1.84 52.67 3.24
CA MET A 212 3.18 52.96 3.79
C MET A 212 3.98 53.73 2.75
N VAL A 213 4.66 54.80 3.15
CA VAL A 213 5.66 55.48 2.32
C VAL A 213 7.01 55.39 3.02
N VAL A 214 8.04 54.99 2.26
CA VAL A 214 9.42 54.89 2.72
C VAL A 214 10.34 55.55 1.70
N HIS A 215 11.28 56.37 2.16
CA HIS A 215 12.26 57.08 1.34
C HIS A 215 13.63 56.40 1.44
N GLY A 216 14.14 55.97 0.30
CA GLY A 216 15.43 55.30 0.18
C GLY A 216 15.35 53.81 0.50
N THR A 217 16.41 53.10 0.10
CA THR A 217 16.66 51.72 0.48
C THR A 217 17.86 51.73 1.43
N PRO A 218 17.76 51.19 2.67
CA PRO A 218 18.88 51.13 3.60
C PRO A 218 20.09 50.40 3.00
N ALA A 219 21.29 50.83 3.33
CA ALA A 219 22.51 50.13 2.89
C ALA A 219 22.57 48.74 3.58
N GLY A 220 22.63 47.67 2.79
CA GLY A 220 22.63 46.29 3.29
C GLY A 220 21.25 45.64 3.39
N ASN A 221 20.18 46.32 2.93
CA ASN A 221 18.82 45.81 2.95
C ASN A 221 18.65 44.46 2.21
N SER A 222 18.03 43.50 2.88
CA SER A 222 17.78 42.13 2.43
C SER A 222 16.28 41.90 2.25
N PRO A 223 15.84 41.22 1.17
CA PRO A 223 14.43 40.92 1.00
C PRO A 223 13.93 39.93 2.08
N PRO A 224 12.64 39.96 2.43
CA PRO A 224 12.06 38.98 3.33
C PRO A 224 12.08 37.58 2.70
N ASP A 225 12.13 36.53 3.50
CA ASP A 225 12.08 35.13 3.02
C ASP A 225 11.18 34.27 3.91
N GLY A 226 10.75 33.11 3.42
CA GLY A 226 9.83 32.26 4.14
C GLY A 226 9.27 31.08 3.33
N ASN A 227 8.18 30.49 3.82
CA ASN A 227 7.44 29.45 3.12
C ASN A 227 5.91 29.69 3.20
N ILE A 228 5.17 28.97 2.35
CA ILE A 228 3.71 28.90 2.42
C ILE A 228 3.33 27.58 3.08
N GLU A 229 2.39 27.60 4.02
CA GLU A 229 1.75 26.46 4.65
C GLU A 229 0.23 26.47 4.43
N PHE A 230 -0.36 25.28 4.52
CA PHE A 230 -1.80 25.07 4.37
C PHE A 230 -2.33 24.35 5.59
N SER A 231 -3.55 24.69 6.03
CA SER A 231 -4.21 23.97 7.12
C SER A 231 -4.47 22.49 6.84
N VAL A 232 -4.47 22.09 5.56
CA VAL A 232 -4.61 20.70 5.09
C VAL A 232 -3.68 20.45 3.91
N PRO A 233 -3.09 19.24 3.78
CA PRO A 233 -2.18 18.90 2.67
C PRO A 233 -2.91 18.72 1.32
N THR A 234 -4.21 18.45 1.35
CA THR A 234 -5.10 18.34 0.19
C THR A 234 -6.45 18.90 0.62
N ALA A 235 -7.10 19.70 -0.22
CA ALA A 235 -8.36 20.33 0.08
C ALA A 235 -9.51 19.64 -0.66
N ALA A 236 -10.65 19.45 -0.01
CA ALA A 236 -11.87 19.07 -0.73
C ALA A 236 -12.53 20.31 -1.36
N LYS A 237 -13.18 20.12 -2.50
CA LYS A 237 -13.99 21.17 -3.16
C LYS A 237 -15.04 21.69 -2.17
N GLY A 238 -15.08 23.00 -1.97
CA GLY A 238 -15.97 23.64 -0.99
C GLY A 238 -15.44 23.68 0.46
N GLN A 239 -14.32 23.01 0.75
CA GLN A 239 -13.67 23.08 2.05
C GLN A 239 -13.00 24.44 2.26
N LYS A 240 -13.12 24.98 3.47
CA LYS A 240 -12.39 26.16 3.90
C LYS A 240 -10.94 25.78 4.24
N VAL A 241 -9.98 26.38 3.55
CA VAL A 241 -8.54 26.15 3.71
C VAL A 241 -7.89 27.45 4.19
N TYR A 242 -6.97 27.37 5.13
CA TYR A 242 -6.17 28.53 5.54
C TYR A 242 -4.80 28.48 4.86
N LEU A 243 -4.47 29.53 4.12
CA LEU A 243 -3.15 29.80 3.55
C LEU A 243 -2.34 30.59 4.57
N ILE A 244 -1.11 30.16 4.84
CA ILE A 244 -0.26 30.73 5.88
C ILE A 244 1.10 31.05 5.26
N ALA A 245 1.55 32.30 5.29
CA ALA A 245 2.90 32.68 4.90
C ALA A 245 3.74 32.87 6.17
N LEU A 246 4.64 31.93 6.46
CA LEU A 246 5.59 32.06 7.56
C LEU A 246 6.84 32.75 7.02
N ALA A 247 6.87 34.08 7.14
CA ALA A 247 7.91 34.94 6.59
C ALA A 247 8.67 35.69 7.69
N GLN A 248 9.95 35.97 7.44
CA GLN A 248 10.81 36.78 8.29
C GLN A 248 11.65 37.73 7.43
N ASP A 249 11.93 38.90 7.98
CA ASP A 249 12.82 39.91 7.40
C ASP A 249 14.05 40.02 8.30
N VAL A 250 15.24 39.82 7.72
CA VAL A 250 16.50 39.77 8.50
C VAL A 250 16.82 41.14 9.12
N ASP A 251 16.38 42.21 8.47
CA ASP A 251 16.61 43.58 8.92
C ASP A 251 15.52 44.07 9.90
N GLY A 252 14.51 43.23 10.15
CA GLY A 252 13.42 43.48 11.09
C GLY A 252 12.34 44.43 10.55
N HIS A 253 12.29 44.65 9.23
CA HIS A 253 11.28 45.51 8.62
C HIS A 253 9.88 44.85 8.63
N PRO A 254 8.79 45.63 8.67
CA PRO A 254 7.45 45.12 8.47
C PRO A 254 7.28 44.46 7.09
N ILE A 255 6.65 43.29 7.05
CA ILE A 255 6.44 42.52 5.82
C ILE A 255 5.06 42.82 5.24
N GLY A 256 4.99 43.14 3.95
CA GLY A 256 3.76 43.13 3.16
C GLY A 256 3.56 41.77 2.48
N TYR A 257 2.31 41.29 2.45
CA TYR A 257 1.90 40.00 1.90
C TYR A 257 0.95 40.19 0.72
N HIS A 258 1.45 40.04 -0.50
CA HIS A 258 0.63 40.08 -1.70
C HIS A 258 0.32 38.67 -2.20
N TRP A 259 -0.89 38.18 -1.93
CA TRP A 259 -1.32 36.84 -2.34
C TRP A 259 -1.91 36.82 -3.75
N GLN A 260 -1.52 35.80 -4.51
CA GLN A 260 -2.12 35.47 -5.80
C GLN A 260 -2.68 34.07 -5.71
N VAL A 261 -4.01 34.03 -5.57
CA VAL A 261 -4.77 32.79 -5.43
C VAL A 261 -5.75 32.71 -6.60
N PRO A 262 -5.64 31.71 -7.48
CA PRO A 262 -6.55 31.55 -8.61
C PRO A 262 -8.02 31.53 -8.16
N GLY A 263 -8.82 32.42 -8.74
CA GLY A 263 -10.25 32.56 -8.44
C GLY A 263 -10.61 33.37 -7.20
N VAL A 264 -9.63 33.88 -6.44
CA VAL A 264 -9.87 34.76 -5.29
C VAL A 264 -9.38 36.17 -5.63
N PRO A 265 -10.28 37.12 -5.94
CA PRO A 265 -9.89 38.48 -6.28
C PRO A 265 -9.39 39.24 -5.04
N GLN A 266 -8.24 39.92 -5.17
CA GLN A 266 -7.67 40.85 -4.18
C GLN A 266 -7.65 40.32 -2.73
N PRO A 267 -6.92 39.23 -2.42
CA PRO A 267 -6.81 38.76 -1.05
C PRO A 267 -6.16 39.82 -0.14
N PRO A 268 -6.48 39.84 1.16
CA PRO A 268 -5.99 40.86 2.08
C PRO A 268 -4.47 40.74 2.30
N ASN A 269 -3.85 41.88 2.65
CA ASN A 269 -2.48 41.93 3.14
C ASN A 269 -2.39 41.31 4.55
N ALA A 270 -2.30 40.00 4.62
CA ALA A 270 -2.23 39.25 5.87
C ALA A 270 -1.35 38.01 5.72
N PHE A 271 -0.66 37.61 6.78
CA PHE A 271 0.10 36.35 6.78
C PHE A 271 -0.81 35.11 6.75
N LEU A 272 -2.10 35.24 7.11
CA LEU A 272 -3.09 34.17 7.15
C LEU A 272 -4.34 34.54 6.33
N VAL A 273 -4.70 33.74 5.33
CA VAL A 273 -5.83 34.01 4.43
C VAL A 273 -6.75 32.77 4.32
N PRO A 274 -8.05 32.88 4.67
CA PRO A 274 -9.00 31.80 4.44
C PRO A 274 -9.50 31.80 2.99
N VAL A 275 -9.48 30.64 2.34
CA VAL A 275 -9.93 30.45 0.95
C VAL A 275 -10.82 29.22 0.81
N THR A 276 -11.63 29.19 -0.25
CA THR A 276 -12.45 28.03 -0.61
C THR A 276 -12.40 27.83 -2.11
N PHE A 277 -12.07 26.62 -2.54
CA PHE A 277 -11.93 26.30 -3.96
C PHE A 277 -13.21 25.65 -4.49
N THR A 278 -13.69 26.14 -5.64
CA THR A 278 -14.90 25.66 -6.30
C THR A 278 -14.62 24.61 -7.39
N ASN A 279 -13.36 24.50 -7.81
CA ASN A 279 -12.90 23.57 -8.85
C ASN A 279 -11.83 22.64 -8.28
N THR A 280 -11.79 21.42 -8.82
CA THR A 280 -10.75 20.43 -8.49
C THR A 280 -9.51 20.61 -9.35
N GLY A 281 -8.40 20.03 -8.91
CA GLY A 281 -7.10 20.09 -9.58
C GLY A 281 -6.00 20.69 -8.69
N THR A 282 -4.78 20.72 -9.21
CA THR A 282 -3.64 21.32 -8.52
C THR A 282 -3.56 22.81 -8.85
N VAL A 283 -3.59 23.64 -7.81
CA VAL A 283 -3.58 25.10 -7.91
C VAL A 283 -2.24 25.61 -7.36
N ALA A 284 -1.54 26.43 -8.15
CA ALA A 284 -0.35 27.14 -7.68
C ALA A 284 -0.77 28.39 -6.88
N ILE A 285 -0.30 28.49 -5.64
CA ILE A 285 -0.51 29.62 -4.75
C ILE A 285 0.79 30.41 -4.68
N ASN A 286 0.74 31.69 -5.04
CA ASN A 286 1.89 32.58 -4.90
C ASN A 286 1.64 33.61 -3.80
N CYS A 287 2.71 34.00 -3.12
CA CYS A 287 2.73 35.13 -2.19
C CYS A 287 3.99 35.95 -2.43
N LEU A 288 3.84 37.17 -2.94
CA LEU A 288 4.94 38.12 -3.07
C LEU A 288 5.09 38.87 -1.74
N LEU A 289 6.22 38.64 -1.07
CA LEU A 289 6.62 39.34 0.14
C LEU A 289 7.40 40.60 -0.21
N THR A 290 7.27 41.64 0.62
CA THR A 290 8.01 42.90 0.51
C THR A 290 8.42 43.42 1.88
N ASP A 291 9.64 43.94 2.00
CA ASP A 291 10.13 44.67 3.18
C ASP A 291 9.67 46.13 3.22
N MET A 292 8.97 46.58 2.18
CA MET A 292 8.54 47.97 1.96
C MET A 292 9.69 48.98 1.75
N HIS A 293 10.95 48.54 1.72
CA HIS A 293 12.18 49.29 1.46
C HIS A 293 12.81 48.95 0.10
N GLY A 294 12.14 48.09 -0.68
CA GLY A 294 12.48 47.76 -2.08
C GLY A 294 12.91 46.31 -2.29
N GLY A 295 13.12 45.53 -1.22
CA GLY A 295 13.37 44.09 -1.30
C GLY A 295 12.06 43.32 -1.39
N THR A 296 12.00 42.37 -2.33
CA THR A 296 10.84 41.50 -2.52
C THR A 296 11.25 40.05 -2.74
N ARG A 297 10.35 39.12 -2.41
CA ARG A 297 10.55 37.68 -2.59
C ARG A 297 9.23 36.99 -2.92
N MET A 298 9.22 36.23 -4.01
CA MET A 298 8.06 35.40 -4.37
C MET A 298 8.17 34.04 -3.69
N LEU A 299 7.12 33.64 -2.97
CA LEU A 299 6.91 32.29 -2.48
C LEU A 299 5.87 31.59 -3.37
N THR A 300 6.11 30.32 -3.72
CA THR A 300 5.17 29.51 -4.51
C THR A 300 4.98 28.15 -3.86
N ARG A 301 3.73 27.72 -3.71
CA ARG A 301 3.39 26.35 -3.27
C ARG A 301 2.12 25.86 -3.95
N SER A 302 2.11 24.59 -4.36
CA SER A 302 0.94 23.96 -4.98
C SER A 302 0.05 23.27 -3.95
N LEU A 303 -1.27 23.47 -4.07
CA LEU A 303 -2.31 22.77 -3.30
C LEU A 303 -3.15 21.92 -4.25
N THR A 304 -3.39 20.67 -3.90
CA THR A 304 -4.29 19.78 -4.65
C THR A 304 -5.70 19.88 -4.08
N VAL A 305 -6.69 20.09 -4.96
CA VAL A 305 -8.12 20.14 -4.62
C VAL A 305 -8.85 18.92 -5.22
N VAL A 306 -9.55 18.16 -4.40
CA VAL A 306 -10.27 16.92 -4.79
C VAL A 306 -11.78 17.04 -4.62
N ASN A 307 -12.57 16.12 -5.20
CA ASN A 307 -14.02 16.08 -4.97
C ASN A 307 -14.31 15.69 -3.52
N ASN A 308 -15.33 16.31 -2.90
CA ASN A 308 -15.78 15.95 -1.56
C ASN A 308 -16.76 14.77 -1.59
N PHE A 309 -16.68 13.87 -0.60
CA PHE A 309 -17.58 12.72 -0.44
C PHE A 309 -18.26 12.77 0.94
N PRO A 310 -19.47 12.21 1.10
CA PRO A 310 -20.08 12.12 2.41
C PRO A 310 -19.34 11.10 3.29
N PRO A 311 -19.33 11.28 4.63
CA PRO A 311 -18.77 10.31 5.56
C PRO A 311 -19.44 8.94 5.45
N ASN A 312 -18.73 7.89 5.88
CA ASN A 312 -19.27 6.54 5.98
C ASN A 312 -19.44 6.12 7.44
N ILE A 313 -20.54 5.42 7.76
CA ILE A 313 -20.83 4.87 9.09
C ILE A 313 -20.85 3.34 8.98
N ILE A 314 -20.08 2.65 9.83
CA ILE A 314 -20.01 1.18 9.85
C ILE A 314 -20.17 0.68 11.29
N GLY A 315 -20.89 -0.43 11.49
CA GLY A 315 -20.99 -1.12 12.78
C GLY A 315 -22.33 -0.91 13.52
N LEU A 316 -23.28 -0.21 12.91
CA LEU A 316 -24.65 -0.12 13.43
C LEU A 316 -25.50 -1.29 12.90
N SER A 317 -26.27 -1.88 13.79
CA SER A 317 -27.17 -3.01 13.53
C SER A 317 -28.27 -3.02 14.58
N ASP A 318 -29.41 -3.64 14.27
CA ASP A 318 -30.55 -3.74 15.19
C ASP A 318 -30.12 -4.35 16.53
N ARG A 319 -30.62 -3.77 17.62
CA ARG A 319 -30.28 -4.17 19.00
C ARG A 319 -31.52 -4.43 19.83
N THR A 320 -31.32 -5.18 20.91
CA THR A 320 -32.33 -5.39 21.94
C THR A 320 -31.70 -5.10 23.29
N THR A 321 -32.44 -4.41 24.15
CA THR A 321 -32.12 -4.20 25.56
C THR A 321 -33.37 -4.45 26.39
N ASP A 322 -33.22 -4.67 27.68
CA ASP A 322 -34.36 -4.77 28.58
C ASP A 322 -34.70 -3.37 29.09
N GLU A 323 -35.95 -3.14 29.54
CA GLU A 323 -36.31 -1.86 30.15
C GLU A 323 -35.38 -1.53 31.32
N ASP A 324 -35.18 -0.23 31.57
CA ASP A 324 -34.26 0.31 32.58
C ASP A 324 -32.76 -0.01 32.37
N THR A 325 -32.38 -0.62 31.24
CA THR A 325 -30.99 -1.00 30.95
C THR A 325 -30.35 -0.11 29.88
N THR A 326 -29.28 0.59 30.24
CA THR A 326 -28.43 1.35 29.30
C THR A 326 -27.63 0.39 28.39
N ILE A 327 -27.64 0.67 27.08
CA ILE A 327 -26.86 -0.08 26.07
C ILE A 327 -25.76 0.80 25.46
N ASN A 328 -24.58 0.23 25.25
CA ASN A 328 -23.46 0.84 24.55
C ASN A 328 -23.25 0.17 23.19
N ILE A 329 -23.13 0.96 22.12
CA ILE A 329 -22.94 0.48 20.74
C ILE A 329 -21.74 1.19 20.14
N ASP A 330 -20.69 0.43 19.86
CA ASP A 330 -19.48 0.95 19.20
C ASP A 330 -19.64 0.87 17.68
N PHE A 331 -19.27 1.94 16.99
CA PHE A 331 -19.29 2.06 15.54
C PHE A 331 -18.14 2.95 15.06
N THR A 332 -17.88 2.94 13.76
CA THR A 332 -16.77 3.70 13.17
C THR A 332 -17.27 4.67 12.11
N VAL A 333 -16.67 5.85 12.09
CA VAL A 333 -16.84 6.85 11.03
C VAL A 333 -15.54 7.04 10.28
N SER A 334 -15.63 7.13 8.95
CA SER A 334 -14.48 7.36 8.08
C SER A 334 -14.86 8.23 6.90
N ASP A 335 -13.91 9.02 6.42
CA ASP A 335 -14.09 9.83 5.22
C ASP A 335 -12.74 9.92 4.49
N SER A 336 -12.76 9.83 3.16
CA SER A 336 -11.53 9.87 2.33
C SER A 336 -10.93 11.27 2.22
N THR A 337 -11.71 12.29 2.55
CA THR A 337 -11.44 13.71 2.32
C THR A 337 -11.40 14.52 3.61
N THR A 338 -12.04 14.03 4.68
CA THR A 338 -12.10 14.69 5.99
C THR A 338 -11.48 13.82 7.07
N PRO A 339 -10.45 14.30 7.79
CA PRO A 339 -9.89 13.58 8.94
C PRO A 339 -10.97 13.19 9.95
N ALA A 340 -10.90 11.97 10.48
CA ALA A 340 -11.93 11.41 11.33
C ALA A 340 -12.23 12.22 12.61
N ASN A 341 -11.27 13.01 13.11
CA ASN A 341 -11.44 13.89 14.26
C ASN A 341 -12.23 15.18 13.94
N GLN A 342 -12.45 15.50 12.67
CA GLN A 342 -13.24 16.63 12.21
C GLN A 342 -14.68 16.23 11.84
N ILE A 343 -14.98 14.93 11.75
CA ILE A 343 -16.34 14.43 11.51
C ILE A 343 -17.17 14.58 12.77
N THR A 344 -18.23 15.37 12.67
CA THR A 344 -19.24 15.55 13.73
C THR A 344 -20.27 14.43 13.66
N VAL A 345 -20.71 13.93 14.82
CA VAL A 345 -21.67 12.83 14.88
C VAL A 345 -22.79 13.18 15.86
N SER A 346 -24.03 12.97 15.43
CA SER A 346 -25.23 13.12 16.26
C SER A 346 -26.18 11.94 16.07
N ALA A 347 -27.09 11.73 17.01
CA ALA A 347 -28.10 10.68 16.93
C ALA A 347 -29.44 11.18 17.48
N VAL A 348 -30.54 10.68 16.93
CA VAL A 348 -31.90 11.03 17.33
C VAL A 348 -32.79 9.80 17.44
N SER A 349 -33.75 9.85 18.35
CA SER A 349 -34.77 8.83 18.57
C SER A 349 -36.06 9.19 17.81
N GLU A 350 -36.68 8.23 17.13
CA GLU A 350 -38.01 8.42 16.52
C GLU A 350 -39.17 8.29 17.54
N ASN A 351 -38.88 7.87 18.78
CA ASN A 351 -39.86 7.76 19.86
C ASN A 351 -39.31 8.34 21.18
N GLU A 352 -39.53 9.64 21.38
CA GLU A 352 -39.12 10.40 22.57
C GLU A 352 -39.77 9.91 23.88
N SER A 353 -40.87 9.13 23.81
CA SER A 353 -41.50 8.55 25.00
C SER A 353 -40.82 7.26 25.48
N LEU A 354 -40.08 6.58 24.60
CA LEU A 354 -39.32 5.36 24.91
C LEU A 354 -37.83 5.65 25.15
N VAL A 355 -37.21 6.45 24.27
CA VAL A 355 -35.82 6.91 24.39
C VAL A 355 -35.79 8.40 24.06
N GLU A 356 -35.34 9.21 25.01
CA GLU A 356 -35.21 10.66 24.80
C GLU A 356 -33.93 10.99 24.02
N THR A 357 -34.03 11.83 22.99
CA THR A 357 -32.88 12.25 22.20
C THR A 357 -31.89 13.05 23.05
N LEU A 358 -32.38 13.99 23.86
CA LEU A 358 -31.56 14.81 24.76
C LEU A 358 -31.47 14.14 26.13
N GLY A 359 -30.28 13.66 26.51
CA GLY A 359 -30.05 13.02 27.81
C GLY A 359 -30.22 11.50 27.82
N GLY A 360 -31.04 10.93 26.93
CA GLY A 360 -31.15 9.48 26.74
C GLY A 360 -30.14 8.91 25.74
N ILE A 361 -29.58 9.74 24.85
CA ILE A 361 -28.56 9.35 23.87
C ILE A 361 -27.31 10.21 24.02
N THR A 362 -26.13 9.58 24.12
CA THR A 362 -24.84 10.28 24.09
C THR A 362 -23.88 9.63 23.09
N VAL A 363 -23.08 10.46 22.40
CA VAL A 363 -22.05 10.00 21.47
C VAL A 363 -20.68 10.35 22.04
N THR A 364 -19.85 9.34 22.30
CA THR A 364 -18.51 9.50 22.86
C THR A 364 -17.44 9.18 21.81
N HIS A 365 -16.38 10.00 21.75
CA HIS A 365 -15.24 9.78 20.87
C HIS A 365 -14.22 8.84 21.55
N LEU A 366 -13.92 7.70 20.92
CA LEU A 366 -13.02 6.69 21.49
C LEU A 366 -11.58 6.76 20.95
N GLY A 367 -11.32 7.59 19.94
CA GLY A 367 -10.02 7.71 19.27
C GLY A 367 -10.11 7.34 17.78
N GLY A 368 -9.42 8.09 16.92
CA GLY A 368 -9.52 7.91 15.46
C GLY A 368 -10.96 8.04 14.94
N GLY A 369 -11.39 7.09 14.10
CA GLY A 369 -12.76 6.98 13.60
C GLY A 369 -13.75 6.34 14.56
N ASN A 370 -13.32 5.83 15.72
CA ASN A 370 -14.20 5.06 16.61
C ASN A 370 -15.10 5.97 17.44
N ARG A 371 -16.37 5.58 17.55
CA ARG A 371 -17.43 6.26 18.29
C ARG A 371 -18.22 5.24 19.13
N ARG A 372 -18.75 5.70 20.27
CA ARG A 372 -19.67 4.93 21.11
C ARG A 372 -20.98 5.68 21.24
N LEU A 373 -22.08 5.01 20.91
CA LEU A 373 -23.43 5.44 21.19
C LEU A 373 -23.89 4.82 22.51
N THR A 374 -24.19 5.63 23.50
CA THR A 374 -24.77 5.17 24.78
C THR A 374 -26.24 5.56 24.80
N ILE A 375 -27.13 4.58 24.92
CA ILE A 375 -28.59 4.78 24.90
C ILE A 375 -29.19 4.27 26.20
N THR A 376 -29.99 5.09 26.86
CA THR A 376 -30.74 4.75 28.07
C THR A 376 -32.24 4.89 27.80
N PRO A 377 -33.01 3.79 27.78
CA PRO A 377 -34.46 3.84 27.74
C PRO A 377 -35.04 4.58 28.95
N ARG A 378 -36.22 5.19 28.77
CA ARG A 378 -36.96 5.79 29.88
C ARG A 378 -37.43 4.71 30.86
N ALA A 379 -37.50 5.08 32.14
CA ALA A 379 -37.84 4.14 33.19
C ALA A 379 -39.20 3.48 32.96
N ASN A 380 -39.27 2.15 33.09
CA ASN A 380 -40.47 1.32 32.89
C ASN A 380 -41.15 1.52 31.53
N GLN A 381 -40.39 1.87 30.49
CA GLN A 381 -40.90 1.96 29.11
C GLN A 381 -40.32 0.82 28.28
N HIS A 382 -41.19 0.15 27.54
CA HIS A 382 -40.84 -0.94 26.64
C HIS A 382 -41.51 -0.76 25.28
N GLY A 383 -40.98 -1.40 24.24
CA GLY A 383 -41.45 -1.27 22.87
C GLY A 383 -40.30 -1.21 21.87
N GLU A 384 -40.58 -0.79 20.63
CA GLU A 384 -39.58 -0.67 19.58
C GLU A 384 -39.40 0.79 19.18
N VAL A 385 -38.16 1.21 18.92
CA VAL A 385 -37.82 2.55 18.43
C VAL A 385 -36.70 2.49 17.40
N THR A 386 -36.78 3.31 16.35
CA THR A 386 -35.67 3.50 15.40
C THR A 386 -34.76 4.62 15.89
N ILE A 387 -33.46 4.38 15.88
CA ILE A 387 -32.44 5.39 16.17
C ILE A 387 -31.75 5.76 14.85
N SER A 388 -31.69 7.07 14.56
CA SER A 388 -31.03 7.61 13.36
C SER A 388 -29.74 8.30 13.77
N VAL A 389 -28.61 7.86 13.20
CA VAL A 389 -27.26 8.40 13.47
C VAL A 389 -26.78 9.15 12.23
N ASN A 390 -26.28 10.37 12.44
CA ASN A 390 -25.75 11.25 11.41
C ASN A 390 -24.26 11.48 11.60
N ALA A 391 -23.46 11.27 10.54
CA ALA A 391 -22.07 11.69 10.47
C ALA A 391 -21.94 12.81 9.42
N ASN A 392 -21.32 13.94 9.79
CA ASN A 392 -21.22 15.12 8.93
C ASN A 392 -19.80 15.69 8.94
N ASP A 393 -19.24 15.91 7.75
CA ASP A 393 -17.90 16.47 7.51
C ASP A 393 -17.84 18.02 7.53
N GLY A 394 -18.97 18.66 7.82
CA GLY A 394 -19.16 20.11 7.78
C GLY A 394 -19.90 20.59 6.52
N THR A 395 -20.05 19.75 5.50
CA THR A 395 -20.73 20.08 4.24
C THR A 395 -21.75 19.02 3.79
N LEU A 396 -21.45 17.73 3.95
CA LEU A 396 -22.27 16.61 3.53
C LEU A 396 -22.57 15.67 4.71
N PRO A 397 -23.86 15.40 4.99
CA PRO A 397 -24.26 14.42 5.99
C PRO A 397 -24.39 13.01 5.39
N HIS A 398 -24.18 12.00 6.23
CA HIS A 398 -24.55 10.61 5.98
C HIS A 398 -25.37 10.07 7.17
N TRP A 399 -26.48 9.41 6.86
CA TRP A 399 -27.41 8.89 7.86
C TRP A 399 -27.47 7.37 7.82
N GLU A 400 -27.32 6.75 8.98
CA GLU A 400 -27.53 5.32 9.18
C GLU A 400 -28.60 5.11 10.26
N LYS A 401 -29.44 4.08 10.12
CA LYS A 401 -30.54 3.79 11.04
C LYS A 401 -30.47 2.36 11.53
N PHE A 402 -30.85 2.15 12.79
CA PHE A 402 -31.08 0.80 13.31
C PHE A 402 -32.27 0.79 14.27
N LYS A 403 -32.85 -0.39 14.46
CA LYS A 403 -33.97 -0.62 15.37
C LYS A 403 -33.47 -1.02 16.75
N LEU A 404 -33.98 -0.37 17.79
CA LEU A 404 -33.81 -0.75 19.18
C LEU A 404 -35.12 -1.32 19.72
N THR A 405 -35.08 -2.57 20.18
CA THR A 405 -36.20 -3.21 20.89
C THR A 405 -35.93 -3.18 22.38
N VAL A 406 -36.78 -2.51 23.16
CA VAL A 406 -36.75 -2.47 24.61
C VAL A 406 -37.79 -3.47 25.13
N ARG A 407 -37.35 -4.52 25.82
CA ARG A 407 -38.24 -5.61 26.28
C ARG A 407 -38.82 -5.30 27.66
N PRO A 408 -40.13 -5.58 27.90
CA PRO A 408 -40.70 -5.49 29.24
C PRO A 408 -40.09 -6.55 30.15
N VAL A 409 -39.82 -6.19 31.40
CA VAL A 409 -39.44 -7.12 32.47
C VAL A 409 -40.58 -7.08 33.48
N THR A 410 -41.36 -8.16 33.61
CA THR A 410 -42.37 -8.20 34.68
C THR A 410 -41.64 -8.52 35.98
N PRO A 411 -41.61 -7.63 36.99
CA PRO A 411 -41.00 -7.98 38.26
C PRO A 411 -41.74 -9.21 38.83
N GLY A 412 -40.99 -10.21 39.32
CA GLY A 412 -41.57 -11.32 40.09
C GLY A 412 -42.49 -10.79 41.20
N THR A 413 -43.46 -11.58 41.68
CA THR A 413 -44.60 -11.07 42.46
C THR A 413 -44.13 -10.14 43.61
N VAL A 414 -44.34 -8.83 43.44
CA VAL A 414 -43.81 -7.81 44.34
C VAL A 414 -44.69 -7.71 45.58
N MET A 415 -44.08 -7.96 46.74
CA MET A 415 -44.72 -7.83 48.06
C MET A 415 -44.49 -6.44 48.67
N VAL A 416 -43.33 -5.86 48.38
CA VAL A 416 -42.98 -4.47 48.72
C VAL A 416 -42.29 -3.88 47.50
N ALA A 417 -42.88 -2.85 46.88
CA ALA A 417 -42.29 -2.19 45.72
C ALA A 417 -41.33 -1.07 46.15
N ARG A 418 -40.38 -0.74 45.27
CA ARG A 418 -39.51 0.44 45.41
C ARG A 418 -40.34 1.71 45.53
N GLY A 419 -39.80 2.68 46.24
CA GLY A 419 -40.45 3.97 46.43
C GLY A 419 -41.79 3.93 47.17
N THR A 420 -42.12 2.81 47.83
CA THR A 420 -43.33 2.72 48.65
C THR A 420 -43.13 3.37 50.02
N SER A 421 -44.21 3.58 50.76
CA SER A 421 -44.17 4.23 52.06
C SER A 421 -43.54 3.37 53.17
N TRP A 422 -42.63 3.93 53.94
CA TRP A 422 -42.04 3.30 55.11
C TRP A 422 -42.31 4.12 56.36
N ARG A 423 -42.57 3.44 57.47
CA ARG A 423 -42.50 4.07 58.81
C ARG A 423 -41.04 4.13 59.20
N TYR A 424 -40.59 5.26 59.70
CA TYR A 424 -39.17 5.43 60.04
C TYR A 424 -38.99 6.03 61.44
N TRP A 425 -37.88 5.65 62.06
CA TRP A 425 -37.42 6.20 63.32
C TRP A 425 -35.99 6.71 63.10
N ASP A 426 -35.87 8.02 63.04
CA ASP A 426 -34.65 8.73 62.69
C ASP A 426 -34.14 9.58 63.87
N THR A 427 -34.35 9.12 65.11
CA THR A 427 -33.82 9.81 66.29
C THR A 427 -32.41 9.33 66.66
N SER A 428 -31.76 9.98 67.62
CA SER A 428 -30.48 9.51 68.18
C SER A 428 -30.62 8.38 69.22
N GLN A 429 -31.84 7.94 69.51
CA GLN A 429 -32.14 6.87 70.46
C GLN A 429 -32.60 5.61 69.74
N GLU A 430 -32.32 4.44 70.30
CA GLU A 430 -32.84 3.17 69.80
C GLU A 430 -34.37 3.09 69.97
N PRO A 431 -35.11 2.58 68.97
CA PRO A 431 -36.53 2.25 69.13
C PRO A 431 -36.76 1.12 70.16
N PRO A 432 -37.99 0.93 70.66
CA PRO A 432 -38.30 -0.16 71.59
C PRO A 432 -37.89 -1.53 71.04
N ALA A 433 -37.25 -2.39 71.85
CA ALA A 433 -36.65 -3.66 71.39
C ALA A 433 -37.58 -4.58 70.55
N THR A 434 -38.90 -4.44 70.68
CA THR A 434 -39.91 -5.20 69.93
C THR A 434 -40.28 -4.62 68.57
N TRP A 435 -39.68 -3.50 68.13
CA TRP A 435 -40.08 -2.77 66.92
C TRP A 435 -40.02 -3.62 65.63
N LYS A 436 -39.10 -4.60 65.61
CA LYS A 436 -38.87 -5.55 64.51
C LYS A 436 -39.94 -6.64 64.43
N ASN A 437 -40.70 -6.83 65.51
CA ASN A 437 -41.64 -7.94 65.64
C ASN A 437 -42.97 -7.64 64.92
N PRO A 438 -43.66 -8.69 64.44
CA PRO A 438 -45.04 -8.58 63.99
C PRO A 438 -45.94 -8.00 65.10
N GLY A 439 -46.86 -7.10 64.74
CA GLY A 439 -47.83 -6.52 65.67
C GLY A 439 -47.34 -5.37 66.53
N PHE A 440 -46.08 -4.93 66.40
CA PHE A 440 -45.64 -3.65 66.98
C PHE A 440 -46.45 -2.48 66.38
N ASP A 441 -46.91 -1.57 67.25
CA ASP A 441 -47.64 -0.36 66.87
C ASP A 441 -46.65 0.77 66.57
N ASP A 442 -46.44 1.02 65.29
CA ASP A 442 -45.60 2.10 64.75
C ASP A 442 -46.42 3.32 64.31
N SER A 443 -47.69 3.44 64.69
CA SER A 443 -48.55 4.57 64.30
C SER A 443 -48.00 5.93 64.75
N SER A 444 -47.17 5.95 65.79
CA SER A 444 -46.47 7.14 66.27
C SER A 444 -45.21 7.50 65.46
N TRP A 445 -44.73 6.61 64.58
CA TRP A 445 -43.56 6.87 63.75
C TRP A 445 -43.94 7.70 62.52
N PRO A 446 -43.11 8.68 62.13
CA PRO A 446 -43.23 9.33 60.83
C PRO A 446 -43.31 8.32 59.68
N SER A 447 -44.02 8.67 58.60
CA SER A 447 -44.07 7.85 57.39
C SER A 447 -43.91 8.71 56.15
N ASP A 448 -43.14 8.22 55.20
CA ASP A 448 -43.02 8.81 53.88
C ASP A 448 -42.57 7.77 52.86
N ASN A 449 -42.55 8.10 51.58
CA ASN A 449 -42.09 7.22 50.51
C ASN A 449 -40.56 7.10 50.49
N ALA A 450 -40.03 5.89 50.29
CA ALA A 450 -38.64 5.76 49.87
C ALA A 450 -38.48 6.49 48.50
N ARG A 451 -37.36 7.09 48.14
CA ARG A 451 -35.99 7.05 48.66
C ARG A 451 -35.76 8.06 49.79
N PHE A 452 -35.21 7.60 50.91
CA PHE A 452 -34.80 8.46 52.02
C PHE A 452 -33.36 8.96 51.82
N VAL A 453 -33.08 10.23 52.13
CA VAL A 453 -31.76 10.86 52.04
C VAL A 453 -31.47 11.82 53.21
N LEU A 454 -30.20 12.14 53.46
CA LEU A 454 -29.77 13.21 54.36
C LEU A 454 -29.24 14.42 53.55
N ASN A 455 -29.70 15.63 53.89
CA ASN A 455 -29.28 16.96 53.40
C ASN A 455 -30.04 17.56 52.17
N GLU A 456 -30.25 18.89 52.20
CA GLU A 456 -31.11 19.69 51.30
C GLU A 456 -30.43 20.14 49.98
N LEU A 457 -29.17 19.76 49.74
CA LEU A 457 -28.37 20.33 48.64
C LEU A 457 -28.63 19.71 47.25
N VAL A 458 -29.48 18.69 47.14
CA VAL A 458 -29.96 18.17 45.86
C VAL A 458 -31.48 18.20 45.87
N LEU A 459 -32.06 19.25 45.28
CA LEU A 459 -33.49 19.34 44.99
C LEU A 459 -33.85 18.33 43.89
N VAL A 460 -33.95 17.05 44.22
CA VAL A 460 -34.76 16.09 43.45
C VAL A 460 -36.17 16.16 44.03
N PRO A 461 -37.20 16.56 43.25
CA PRO A 461 -38.52 16.89 43.79
C PRO A 461 -39.31 15.73 44.42
N ASP A 462 -38.78 14.50 44.42
CA ASP A 462 -39.52 13.28 44.78
C ASP A 462 -38.88 12.44 45.90
N TRP A 463 -37.87 12.96 46.64
CA TRP A 463 -37.17 12.21 47.70
C TRP A 463 -37.55 12.68 49.11
N THR A 464 -37.58 11.76 50.08
CA THR A 464 -37.81 12.10 51.49
C THR A 464 -36.51 12.47 52.18
N VAL A 465 -36.46 13.67 52.74
CA VAL A 465 -35.30 14.17 53.50
C VAL A 465 -35.48 13.87 54.99
N LEU A 466 -34.55 13.09 55.56
CA LEU A 466 -34.52 12.79 56.99
C LEU A 466 -33.98 13.97 57.81
N ALA A 467 -34.38 14.08 59.08
CA ALA A 467 -33.90 15.15 59.94
C ALA A 467 -32.38 15.05 60.15
N ASN A 468 -31.66 16.17 60.10
CA ASN A 468 -30.22 16.20 60.32
C ASN A 468 -29.90 16.14 61.83
N VAL A 469 -29.53 14.97 62.35
CA VAL A 469 -29.21 14.75 63.77
C VAL A 469 -27.71 14.45 63.93
N PRO A 470 -26.88 15.37 64.50
CA PRO A 470 -25.41 15.27 64.54
C PRO A 470 -24.78 14.08 65.29
N SER A 471 -25.58 13.27 65.99
CA SER A 471 -25.12 12.12 66.79
C SER A 471 -25.78 10.80 66.37
N ARG A 472 -26.54 10.80 65.28
CA ARG A 472 -27.27 9.61 64.80
C ARG A 472 -26.35 8.78 63.90
N VAL A 473 -26.15 7.53 64.28
CA VAL A 473 -25.39 6.54 63.50
C VAL A 473 -26.34 5.58 62.77
N THR A 474 -27.55 5.37 63.31
CA THR A 474 -28.50 4.38 62.78
C THR A 474 -29.86 5.02 62.50
N CYS A 475 -30.43 4.70 61.34
CA CYS A 475 -31.82 4.96 60.98
C CYS A 475 -32.58 3.64 60.92
N TYR A 476 -33.86 3.65 61.33
CA TYR A 476 -34.68 2.45 61.39
C TYR A 476 -35.90 2.59 60.48
N PHE A 477 -36.18 1.58 59.68
CA PHE A 477 -37.28 1.56 58.73
C PHE A 477 -38.13 0.32 58.94
N ARG A 478 -39.45 0.49 58.92
CA ARG A 478 -40.41 -0.59 59.13
C ARG A 478 -41.55 -0.51 58.12
N ARG A 479 -41.94 -1.66 57.58
CA ARG A 479 -43.13 -1.80 56.74
C ARG A 479 -43.80 -3.15 56.98
N THR A 480 -45.13 -3.12 57.01
CA THR A 480 -45.94 -4.34 57.00
C THR A 480 -46.45 -4.64 55.59
N PHE A 481 -46.55 -5.92 55.27
CA PHE A 481 -47.15 -6.38 54.01
C PHE A 481 -47.98 -7.64 54.27
N HIS A 482 -49.07 -7.79 53.54
CA HIS A 482 -49.97 -8.93 53.71
C HIS A 482 -49.81 -9.91 52.55
N MET A 483 -49.53 -11.17 52.88
CA MET A 483 -49.42 -12.27 51.92
C MET A 483 -50.70 -13.10 51.92
N PHE A 484 -51.55 -12.91 50.90
CA PHE A 484 -52.82 -13.64 50.76
C PHE A 484 -52.62 -15.09 50.30
N VAL A 485 -51.67 -15.29 49.39
CA VAL A 485 -51.22 -16.57 48.85
C VAL A 485 -49.70 -16.52 48.75
N ARG A 486 -49.03 -17.66 48.91
CA ARG A 486 -47.58 -17.73 48.72
C ARG A 486 -47.30 -17.78 47.21
N PRO A 487 -46.58 -16.80 46.63
CA PRO A 487 -46.16 -16.89 45.23
C PRO A 487 -45.20 -18.06 45.02
N SER A 488 -45.15 -18.58 43.79
CA SER A 488 -44.03 -19.43 43.35
C SER A 488 -42.73 -18.61 43.33
N GLY A 489 -41.60 -19.24 43.64
CA GLY A 489 -40.28 -18.61 43.62
C GLY A 489 -39.63 -18.43 44.98
N THR A 490 -38.40 -17.90 44.99
CA THR A 490 -37.58 -17.61 46.17
C THR A 490 -37.76 -16.14 46.58
N PRO A 491 -38.04 -15.83 47.85
CA PRO A 491 -38.16 -14.47 48.33
C PRO A 491 -36.80 -13.77 48.27
N THR A 492 -36.77 -12.64 47.58
CA THR A 492 -35.57 -11.87 47.32
C THR A 492 -35.81 -10.42 47.70
N LEU A 493 -34.88 -9.84 48.45
CA LEU A 493 -34.88 -8.42 48.81
C LEU A 493 -33.85 -7.69 47.98
N LYS A 494 -34.27 -6.73 47.16
CA LYS A 494 -33.36 -5.74 46.58
C LYS A 494 -33.25 -4.58 47.57
N LEU A 495 -32.08 -4.36 48.14
CA LEU A 495 -31.81 -3.37 49.17
C LEU A 495 -30.87 -2.29 48.63
N LEU A 496 -31.33 -1.04 48.64
CA LEU A 496 -30.48 0.14 48.53
C LEU A 496 -30.29 0.68 49.94
N CYS A 497 -29.05 0.72 50.40
CA CYS A 497 -28.69 1.38 51.65
C CYS A 497 -27.34 2.09 51.47
N ASP A 498 -27.08 3.10 52.29
CA ASP A 498 -25.76 3.69 52.45
C ASP A 498 -24.79 2.71 53.12
N ASP A 499 -23.80 3.14 53.87
CA ASP A 499 -22.72 2.28 54.36
C ASP A 499 -23.09 0.84 54.80
N ALA A 500 -24.08 0.62 55.69
CA ALA A 500 -24.39 -0.72 56.16
C ALA A 500 -25.85 -0.96 56.52
N ALA A 501 -26.26 -2.23 56.60
CA ALA A 501 -27.62 -2.58 57.00
C ALA A 501 -27.75 -3.91 57.76
N VAL A 502 -28.74 -3.98 58.65
CA VAL A 502 -29.30 -5.21 59.23
C VAL A 502 -30.75 -5.34 58.82
N VAL A 503 -31.12 -6.47 58.21
CA VAL A 503 -32.48 -6.77 57.78
C VAL A 503 -33.10 -7.80 58.70
N HIS A 504 -34.29 -7.48 59.20
CA HIS A 504 -35.12 -8.37 59.98
C HIS A 504 -36.43 -8.63 59.26
N LEU A 505 -36.83 -9.91 59.21
CA LEU A 505 -38.14 -10.30 58.74
C LEU A 505 -38.87 -11.03 59.86
N ASN A 506 -40.04 -10.51 60.22
CA ASN A 506 -40.86 -11.02 61.32
C ASN A 506 -40.09 -11.16 62.66
N GLY A 507 -39.18 -10.23 62.94
CA GLY A 507 -38.37 -10.20 64.16
C GLY A 507 -37.09 -11.05 64.12
N VAL A 508 -36.86 -11.81 63.05
CA VAL A 508 -35.64 -12.63 62.87
C VAL A 508 -34.65 -11.87 61.98
N GLU A 509 -33.39 -11.77 62.40
CA GLU A 509 -32.31 -11.26 61.54
C GLU A 509 -32.08 -12.23 60.38
N VAL A 510 -32.31 -11.77 59.15
CA VAL A 510 -32.19 -12.57 57.92
C VAL A 510 -30.99 -12.16 57.07
N TRP A 511 -30.48 -10.94 57.27
CA TRP A 511 -29.31 -10.45 56.55
C TRP A 511 -28.59 -9.36 57.35
N ARG A 512 -27.27 -9.30 57.18
CA ARG A 512 -26.41 -8.26 57.73
C ARG A 512 -25.27 -8.00 56.74
N GLN A 513 -25.05 -6.74 56.38
CA GLN A 513 -23.94 -6.33 55.52
C GLN A 513 -23.14 -5.19 56.12
N ASN A 514 -21.83 -5.22 55.88
CA ASN A 514 -20.87 -4.18 56.25
C ASN A 514 -20.87 -3.77 57.75
N LEU A 515 -21.13 -4.74 58.64
CA LEU A 515 -21.10 -4.56 60.10
C LEU A 515 -20.18 -5.61 60.75
N PRO A 516 -19.60 -5.30 61.93
CA PRO A 516 -18.77 -6.25 62.66
C PRO A 516 -19.54 -7.53 63.08
N PRO A 517 -18.84 -8.67 63.22
CA PRO A 517 -19.42 -9.87 63.83
C PRO A 517 -19.71 -9.63 65.32
N GLY A 518 -20.84 -10.12 65.82
CA GLY A 518 -21.26 -9.97 67.22
C GLY A 518 -22.55 -9.14 67.40
N PRO A 519 -22.88 -8.74 68.64
CA PRO A 519 -24.06 -7.91 68.91
C PRO A 519 -23.98 -6.55 68.20
N VAL A 520 -25.08 -6.10 67.60
CA VAL A 520 -25.23 -4.79 66.96
C VAL A 520 -26.14 -3.91 67.83
N SER A 521 -25.79 -2.63 67.93
CA SER A 521 -26.56 -1.59 68.62
C SER A 521 -26.69 -0.32 67.76
N HIS A 522 -27.54 0.61 68.18
CA HIS A 522 -27.74 1.91 67.52
C HIS A 522 -26.50 2.84 67.43
N THR A 523 -25.38 2.45 68.03
CA THR A 523 -24.09 3.16 67.97
C THR A 523 -23.03 2.39 67.18
N THR A 524 -23.37 1.20 66.67
CA THR A 524 -22.46 0.40 65.86
C THR A 524 -22.33 1.06 64.48
N ALA A 525 -21.12 1.45 64.11
CA ALA A 525 -20.83 2.05 62.80
C ALA A 525 -20.52 0.96 61.76
N ALA A 526 -20.74 1.29 60.48
CA ALA A 526 -20.31 0.45 59.36
C ALA A 526 -18.79 0.24 59.33
N LEU A 527 -18.33 -0.90 58.79
CA LEU A 527 -16.89 -1.23 58.72
C LEU A 527 -16.16 -0.40 57.66
N VAL A 528 -16.79 -0.16 56.51
CA VAL A 528 -16.31 0.70 55.41
C VAL A 528 -17.39 1.69 54.99
N SER A 529 -17.02 2.83 54.41
CA SER A 529 -18.00 3.72 53.77
C SER A 529 -18.24 3.30 52.33
N VAL A 530 -19.48 3.38 51.86
CA VAL A 530 -19.90 3.14 50.48
C VAL A 530 -20.04 4.51 49.81
N GLU A 531 -19.19 4.82 48.82
CA GLU A 531 -19.17 6.15 48.18
C GLU A 531 -19.50 6.08 46.68
N GLY A 532 -20.12 7.14 46.13
CA GLY A 532 -20.24 7.37 44.69
C GLY A 532 -21.34 6.56 43.99
N ARG A 533 -21.03 5.89 42.87
CA ARG A 533 -22.05 5.16 42.07
C ARG A 533 -22.68 4.01 42.87
N ASP A 534 -21.94 3.45 43.81
CA ASP A 534 -22.36 2.30 44.62
C ASP A 534 -23.44 2.69 45.66
N GLU A 535 -23.52 3.96 46.10
CA GLU A 535 -24.62 4.51 46.94
C GLU A 535 -26.00 4.50 46.24
N THR A 536 -25.99 4.29 44.92
CA THR A 536 -27.21 4.28 44.10
C THR A 536 -27.59 2.91 43.57
N ALA A 537 -26.81 1.88 43.91
CA ALA A 537 -27.01 0.51 43.45
C ALA A 537 -27.87 -0.31 44.42
N TYR A 538 -28.73 -1.17 43.88
CA TYR A 538 -29.48 -2.15 44.67
C TYR A 538 -28.64 -3.42 44.84
N THR A 539 -28.47 -3.87 46.09
CA THR A 539 -27.91 -5.18 46.42
C THR A 539 -29.02 -6.23 46.43
N VAL A 540 -28.80 -7.36 45.75
CA VAL A 540 -29.75 -8.49 45.75
C VAL A 540 -29.45 -9.41 46.94
N VAL A 541 -30.42 -9.54 47.83
CA VAL A 541 -30.32 -10.31 49.08
C VAL A 541 -31.29 -11.49 49.05
N PRO A 542 -30.80 -12.74 48.97
CA PRO A 542 -31.67 -13.91 49.08
C PRO A 542 -32.18 -14.05 50.51
N LEU A 543 -33.49 -14.21 50.69
CA LEU A 543 -34.10 -14.40 52.00
C LEU A 543 -34.44 -15.88 52.23
N PRO A 544 -34.33 -16.39 53.47
CA PRO A 544 -34.80 -17.75 53.76
C PRO A 544 -36.31 -17.87 53.56
N ASP A 545 -36.75 -18.89 52.82
CA ASP A 545 -38.17 -19.22 52.62
C ASP A 545 -38.99 -19.33 53.91
N SER A 546 -38.33 -19.80 54.98
CA SER A 546 -38.90 -19.97 56.31
C SER A 546 -39.13 -18.66 57.06
N ALA A 547 -38.54 -17.55 56.62
CA ALA A 547 -38.66 -16.26 57.29
C ALA A 547 -39.97 -15.52 56.93
N VAL A 548 -40.63 -15.91 55.83
CA VAL A 548 -41.90 -15.34 55.38
C VAL A 548 -43.07 -16.24 55.78
N SER A 549 -44.19 -15.66 56.24
CA SER A 549 -45.40 -16.37 56.64
C SER A 549 -46.61 -15.97 55.79
N LEU A 550 -47.63 -16.83 55.69
CA LEU A 550 -48.93 -16.40 55.13
C LEU A 550 -49.60 -15.40 56.09
N GLY A 551 -50.29 -14.40 55.55
CA GLY A 551 -50.89 -13.31 56.33
C GLY A 551 -49.96 -12.10 56.50
N ASN A 552 -50.08 -11.41 57.64
CA ASN A 552 -49.30 -10.20 57.91
C ASN A 552 -47.83 -10.52 58.21
N ASN A 553 -46.93 -9.86 57.48
CA ASN A 553 -45.50 -9.90 57.70
C ASN A 553 -44.98 -8.50 58.03
N THR A 554 -43.82 -8.43 58.69
CA THR A 554 -43.12 -7.18 59.00
C THR A 554 -41.69 -7.27 58.47
N LEU A 555 -41.33 -6.35 57.57
CA LEU A 555 -39.97 -6.11 57.11
C LEU A 555 -39.41 -4.89 57.86
N ALA A 556 -38.28 -5.08 58.53
CA ALA A 556 -37.65 -4.09 59.38
C ALA A 556 -36.16 -3.99 59.03
N VAL A 557 -35.66 -2.78 58.82
CA VAL A 557 -34.27 -2.54 58.37
C VAL A 557 -33.62 -1.49 59.26
N GLU A 558 -32.40 -1.78 59.71
CA GLU A 558 -31.52 -0.84 60.40
C GLU A 558 -30.44 -0.44 59.40
N VAL A 559 -30.30 0.85 59.09
CA VAL A 559 -29.24 1.38 58.23
C VAL A 559 -28.22 2.09 59.11
N HIS A 560 -26.97 1.64 59.06
CA HIS A 560 -25.87 2.11 59.89
C HIS A 560 -24.88 2.87 59.04
N ASP A 561 -24.62 4.10 59.44
CA ASP A 561 -23.70 5.03 58.79
C ASP A 561 -22.30 5.00 59.45
N ARG A 562 -21.29 5.54 58.78
CA ARG A 562 -19.95 5.74 59.32
C ARG A 562 -19.64 7.25 59.47
N PRO A 563 -19.35 7.73 60.69
CA PRO A 563 -19.02 9.15 60.88
C PRO A 563 -17.67 9.52 60.24
N SER A 564 -17.68 10.34 59.18
CA SER A 564 -16.51 10.92 58.51
C SER A 564 -16.10 12.29 59.09
N ARG A 565 -14.78 12.59 59.13
CA ARG A 565 -14.24 13.89 59.63
C ARG A 565 -14.12 14.99 58.55
N ILE A 566 -14.37 14.69 57.28
CA ILE A 566 -14.02 15.61 56.16
C ILE A 566 -15.26 16.23 55.48
N ARG A 567 -16.46 15.67 55.66
CA ARG A 567 -17.73 16.29 55.26
C ARG A 567 -18.71 16.14 56.42
N GLY A 568 -19.35 17.23 56.83
CA GLY A 568 -20.20 17.25 58.02
C GLY A 568 -21.46 16.42 57.84
N ASN A 569 -21.63 15.43 58.73
CA ASN A 569 -22.78 14.54 58.97
C ASN A 569 -23.26 13.67 57.79
N GLY A 570 -23.49 12.39 58.08
CA GLY A 570 -23.70 11.32 57.10
C GLY A 570 -24.70 11.60 55.99
N ASP A 571 -24.42 11.05 54.84
CA ASP A 571 -25.42 10.61 53.87
C ASP A 571 -26.05 9.31 54.39
N VAL A 572 -27.39 9.24 54.33
CA VAL A 572 -28.12 7.99 54.57
C VAL A 572 -29.08 7.84 53.43
N SER A 573 -28.81 6.91 52.52
CA SER A 573 -29.76 6.47 51.50
C SER A 573 -30.48 5.18 51.91
N PHE A 574 -31.79 5.09 51.64
CA PHE A 574 -32.55 3.84 51.83
C PHE A 574 -33.71 3.70 50.83
N ASP A 575 -33.80 2.53 50.19
CA ASP A 575 -34.98 1.99 49.50
C ASP A 575 -34.92 0.45 49.49
N ALA A 576 -36.07 -0.22 49.40
CA ALA A 576 -36.11 -1.68 49.36
C ALA A 576 -37.32 -2.22 48.59
N GLU A 577 -37.08 -3.31 47.84
CA GLU A 577 -38.09 -4.09 47.14
C GLU A 577 -38.02 -5.55 47.58
N LEU A 578 -39.14 -6.10 48.03
CA LEU A 578 -39.28 -7.53 48.32
C LEU A 578 -40.15 -8.17 47.23
N SER A 579 -39.59 -9.11 46.49
CA SER A 579 -40.27 -9.86 45.44
C SER A 579 -39.99 -11.37 45.55
N PHE A 580 -40.84 -12.19 44.95
CA PHE A 580 -40.59 -13.61 44.76
C PHE A 580 -40.08 -13.82 43.34
N LEU A 581 -38.90 -14.44 43.20
CA LEU A 581 -38.27 -14.72 41.90
C LEU A 581 -38.36 -16.21 41.57
N GLN A 582 -38.83 -16.55 40.37
CA GLN A 582 -39.10 -17.90 39.90
C GLN A 582 -38.01 -18.33 38.94
N SER A 583 -37.41 -19.50 39.20
CA SER A 583 -36.37 -20.05 38.32
C SER A 583 -36.93 -20.42 36.93
N PRO A 584 -36.09 -20.39 35.89
CA PRO A 584 -36.45 -20.90 34.58
C PRO A 584 -36.87 -22.37 34.64
N THR A 585 -37.73 -22.79 33.70
CA THR A 585 -38.12 -24.20 33.55
C THR A 585 -37.30 -24.87 32.46
N LEU A 586 -36.81 -26.09 32.73
CA LEU A 586 -36.08 -26.92 31.77
C LEU A 586 -36.76 -28.30 31.70
N VAL A 587 -36.80 -28.90 30.51
CA VAL A 587 -37.40 -30.23 30.30
C VAL A 587 -36.31 -31.28 30.36
N ALA A 588 -36.60 -32.43 30.99
CA ALA A 588 -35.66 -33.55 31.07
C ALA A 588 -35.14 -33.99 29.70
N PHE A 589 -33.84 -34.29 29.63
CA PHE A 589 -33.18 -34.79 28.44
C PHE A 589 -33.04 -36.31 28.52
N PRO A 590 -33.38 -37.08 27.46
CA PRO A 590 -33.08 -38.51 27.43
C PRO A 590 -31.60 -38.74 27.11
N ASP A 591 -31.05 -39.86 27.59
CA ASP A 591 -29.70 -40.33 27.25
C ASP A 591 -29.51 -40.47 25.74
N ARG A 592 -28.28 -40.27 25.27
CA ARG A 592 -27.93 -40.20 23.85
C ARG A 592 -26.67 -40.98 23.51
N THR A 593 -26.61 -41.37 22.24
CA THR A 593 -25.43 -42.00 21.64
C THR A 593 -25.09 -41.26 20.35
N THR A 594 -23.82 -41.00 20.12
CA THR A 594 -23.29 -40.45 18.87
C THR A 594 -22.01 -41.19 18.49
N PRO A 595 -21.70 -41.39 17.20
CA PRO A 595 -20.36 -41.78 16.79
C PRO A 595 -19.34 -40.70 17.19
N GLU A 596 -18.09 -41.09 17.42
CA GLU A 596 -17.01 -40.10 17.51
C GLU A 596 -16.93 -39.25 16.23
N ASP A 597 -16.35 -38.06 16.37
CA ASP A 597 -16.28 -37.00 15.35
C ASP A 597 -17.62 -36.50 14.79
N THR A 598 -18.73 -36.98 15.34
CA THR A 598 -20.08 -36.59 14.91
C THR A 598 -20.73 -35.75 15.99
N PRO A 599 -20.95 -34.44 15.74
CA PRO A 599 -21.69 -33.59 16.67
C PRO A 599 -23.12 -34.10 16.90
N LEU A 600 -23.46 -34.33 18.16
CA LEU A 600 -24.83 -34.65 18.56
C LEU A 600 -25.67 -33.37 18.58
N SER A 601 -26.69 -33.30 17.73
CA SER A 601 -27.66 -32.20 17.71
C SER A 601 -29.00 -32.63 18.32
N LEU A 602 -29.44 -31.96 19.39
CA LEU A 602 -30.75 -32.16 20.00
C LEU A 602 -31.59 -30.90 19.89
N ILE A 603 -32.89 -31.07 19.65
CA ILE A 603 -33.87 -29.99 19.67
C ILE A 603 -34.71 -30.15 20.94
N PHE A 604 -34.84 -29.07 21.72
CA PHE A 604 -35.69 -29.03 22.91
C PHE A 604 -36.56 -27.79 22.93
N THR A 605 -37.64 -27.84 23.70
CA THR A 605 -38.53 -26.70 23.90
C THR A 605 -37.74 -25.59 24.59
N ARG A 606 -37.89 -24.35 24.14
CA ARG A 606 -37.24 -23.21 24.78
C ARG A 606 -37.59 -23.21 26.28
N PRO A 607 -36.59 -23.07 27.18
CA PRO A 607 -36.86 -22.82 28.59
C PRO A 607 -37.84 -21.67 28.73
N ALA A 608 -38.81 -21.83 29.62
CA ALA A 608 -39.78 -20.78 29.90
C ALA A 608 -39.54 -20.25 31.30
N ASP A 609 -39.54 -18.95 31.43
CA ASP A 609 -39.66 -18.25 32.70
C ASP A 609 -40.97 -17.45 32.64
N SER A 610 -41.78 -17.58 33.68
CA SER A 610 -43.05 -16.87 33.80
C SER A 610 -42.88 -15.41 34.20
N GLU A 611 -41.74 -15.03 34.76
CA GLU A 611 -41.41 -13.65 35.16
C GLU A 611 -40.81 -12.86 33.99
N SER A 612 -40.10 -13.57 33.11
CA SER A 612 -39.62 -13.05 31.84
C SER A 612 -40.21 -13.84 30.66
N PRO A 613 -41.53 -13.76 30.35
CA PRO A 613 -42.11 -14.46 29.21
C PRO A 613 -41.47 -13.99 27.90
N GLY A 614 -40.45 -14.70 27.44
CA GLY A 614 -39.67 -14.31 26.27
C GLY A 614 -38.34 -13.58 26.55
N GLY A 615 -37.94 -13.37 27.80
CA GLY A 615 -36.63 -12.81 28.18
C GLY A 615 -35.44 -13.72 27.83
N PRO A 616 -34.20 -13.19 27.81
CA PRO A 616 -33.01 -13.98 27.52
C PRO A 616 -32.74 -14.93 28.70
N ILE A 617 -33.06 -16.22 28.51
CA ILE A 617 -32.57 -17.29 29.39
C ILE A 617 -31.22 -17.73 28.83
N GLU A 618 -30.16 -17.49 29.58
CA GLU A 618 -28.82 -17.97 29.30
C GLU A 618 -28.78 -19.49 29.46
N LEU A 619 -28.14 -20.17 28.51
CA LEU A 619 -27.98 -21.61 28.52
C LEU A 619 -26.49 -21.93 28.56
N LEU A 620 -26.11 -22.77 29.52
CA LEU A 620 -24.73 -23.24 29.69
C LEU A 620 -24.72 -24.77 29.67
N GLY A 621 -23.71 -25.34 29.02
CA GLY A 621 -23.49 -26.77 28.95
C GLY A 621 -22.23 -27.13 29.70
N ARG A 622 -22.26 -28.20 30.50
CA ARG A 622 -21.09 -28.73 31.18
C ARG A 622 -20.94 -30.23 30.96
N SER A 623 -19.73 -30.68 30.68
CA SER A 623 -19.38 -32.11 30.58
C SER A 623 -18.73 -32.60 31.87
N GLY A 624 -19.16 -33.78 32.34
CA GLY A 624 -18.52 -34.50 33.45
C GLY A 624 -17.10 -34.99 33.13
N ASP A 625 -16.74 -35.06 31.85
CA ASP A 625 -15.42 -35.47 31.35
C ASP A 625 -14.94 -34.52 30.24
N GLN A 626 -14.01 -33.62 30.58
CA GLN A 626 -13.40 -32.65 29.67
C GLN A 626 -12.43 -33.28 28.66
N SER A 627 -12.05 -34.56 28.85
CA SER A 627 -11.24 -35.28 27.88
C SER A 627 -12.07 -35.84 26.72
N LEU A 628 -13.38 -36.05 26.93
CA LEU A 628 -14.33 -36.54 25.94
C LEU A 628 -15.12 -35.40 25.26
N VAL A 629 -15.62 -34.42 26.03
CA VAL A 629 -16.36 -33.25 25.53
C VAL A 629 -15.95 -32.05 26.36
N LEU A 630 -15.52 -30.95 25.74
CA LEU A 630 -15.29 -29.70 26.48
C LEU A 630 -16.59 -28.95 26.73
N ASP A 631 -16.65 -28.20 27.83
CA ASP A 631 -17.76 -27.28 28.09
C ASP A 631 -17.95 -26.28 26.92
N ALA A 632 -16.85 -25.84 26.31
CA ALA A 632 -16.86 -24.92 25.17
C ALA A 632 -17.42 -25.54 23.88
N ASP A 633 -17.43 -26.87 23.78
CA ASP A 633 -17.91 -27.62 22.61
C ASP A 633 -19.41 -28.00 22.74
N ILE A 634 -20.06 -27.52 23.80
CA ILE A 634 -21.51 -27.61 24.01
C ILE A 634 -22.14 -26.27 23.64
N GLN A 635 -22.72 -26.19 22.45
CA GLN A 635 -23.23 -24.95 21.88
C GLN A 635 -24.76 -24.93 21.82
N PHE A 636 -25.36 -23.77 22.11
CA PHE A 636 -26.81 -23.58 22.03
C PHE A 636 -27.18 -22.68 20.86
N GLY A 637 -28.20 -23.08 20.10
CA GLY A 637 -28.75 -22.32 18.98
C GLY A 637 -30.24 -22.05 19.12
N PHE A 638 -30.77 -21.21 18.25
CA PHE A 638 -32.21 -20.88 18.20
C PHE A 638 -32.81 -21.22 16.85
N ASN A 639 -33.95 -21.88 16.86
CA ASN A 639 -34.68 -22.21 15.66
C ASN A 639 -36.10 -21.62 15.71
N ASN A 640 -36.28 -20.53 14.97
CA ASN A 640 -37.54 -19.77 14.86
C ASN A 640 -38.58 -20.44 13.94
N SER A 641 -38.23 -21.53 13.25
CA SER A 641 -39.10 -22.19 12.29
C SER A 641 -40.18 -23.06 12.95
N PHE A 642 -40.08 -23.34 14.24
CA PHE A 642 -41.05 -24.12 15.01
C PHE A 642 -42.03 -23.22 15.78
N LEU A 643 -43.30 -23.62 15.86
CA LEU A 643 -44.29 -23.03 16.76
C LEU A 643 -44.76 -24.07 17.80
N PRO A 644 -44.45 -23.91 19.09
CA PRO A 644 -43.65 -22.82 19.68
C PRO A 644 -42.14 -22.89 19.31
N PRO A 645 -41.39 -21.77 19.40
CA PRO A 645 -39.96 -21.71 19.08
C PRO A 645 -39.13 -22.72 19.88
N ARG A 646 -38.10 -23.30 19.25
CA ARG A 646 -37.26 -24.35 19.86
C ARG A 646 -35.79 -23.91 19.97
N ARG A 647 -35.09 -24.50 20.93
CA ARG A 647 -33.63 -24.38 21.09
C ARG A 647 -32.96 -25.63 20.54
N THR A 648 -31.75 -25.46 20.03
CA THR A 648 -30.85 -26.57 19.67
C THR A 648 -29.70 -26.61 20.66
N ILE A 649 -29.28 -27.79 21.07
CA ILE A 649 -27.99 -28.04 21.71
C ILE A 649 -27.16 -28.90 20.77
N VAL A 650 -25.95 -28.47 20.48
CA VAL A 650 -24.95 -29.21 19.70
C VAL A 650 -23.83 -29.57 20.65
N VAL A 651 -23.64 -30.86 20.90
CA VAL A 651 -22.54 -31.39 21.71
C VAL A 651 -21.55 -32.02 20.76
N THR A 652 -20.34 -31.48 20.70
CA THR A 652 -19.27 -32.01 19.84
C THR A 652 -18.28 -32.79 20.69
N PRO A 653 -18.18 -34.12 20.54
CA PRO A 653 -17.08 -34.88 21.11
C PRO A 653 -15.74 -34.34 20.61
N ARG A 654 -14.71 -34.43 21.46
CA ARG A 654 -13.34 -34.20 21.00
C ARG A 654 -12.99 -35.20 19.90
N PRO A 655 -12.15 -34.82 18.93
CA PRO A 655 -11.74 -35.73 17.88
C PRO A 655 -11.18 -37.04 18.44
N ASP A 656 -11.58 -38.16 17.84
CA ASP A 656 -11.12 -39.53 18.14
C ASP A 656 -11.35 -39.98 19.61
N ALA A 657 -12.24 -39.30 20.34
CA ALA A 657 -12.51 -39.58 21.75
C ALA A 657 -13.75 -40.47 21.90
N THR A 658 -13.57 -41.64 22.53
CA THR A 658 -14.64 -42.60 22.83
C THR A 658 -14.91 -42.75 24.33
N GLY A 659 -16.14 -43.10 24.69
CA GLY A 659 -16.49 -43.36 26.09
C GLY A 659 -17.88 -42.85 26.49
N GLN A 660 -18.08 -42.60 27.78
CA GLN A 660 -19.34 -42.08 28.32
C GLN A 660 -19.09 -40.87 29.21
N THR A 661 -19.87 -39.80 29.04
CA THR A 661 -19.85 -38.60 29.90
C THR A 661 -21.26 -38.12 30.21
N GLU A 662 -21.46 -37.51 31.36
CA GLU A 662 -22.72 -36.86 31.73
C GLU A 662 -22.69 -35.41 31.28
N ILE A 663 -23.69 -34.97 30.50
CA ILE A 663 -23.85 -33.59 30.06
C ILE A 663 -24.90 -32.91 30.94
N THR A 664 -24.51 -31.81 31.60
CA THR A 664 -25.38 -30.95 32.40
C THR A 664 -25.76 -29.71 31.59
N VAL A 665 -27.04 -29.45 31.42
CA VAL A 665 -27.58 -28.23 30.79
C VAL A 665 -28.14 -27.33 31.89
N VAL A 666 -27.64 -26.11 31.98
CA VAL A 666 -28.05 -25.09 32.95
C VAL A 666 -28.81 -23.99 32.22
N ALA A 667 -29.92 -23.53 32.77
CA ALA A 667 -30.69 -22.39 32.28
C ALA A 667 -30.77 -21.31 33.37
N SER A 668 -30.39 -20.07 33.04
CA SER A 668 -30.36 -18.93 33.96
C SER A 668 -31.11 -17.72 33.40
N ASP A 669 -31.84 -17.00 34.23
CA ASP A 669 -32.43 -15.68 33.91
C ASP A 669 -31.59 -14.50 34.47
N GLY A 670 -30.36 -14.78 34.92
CA GLY A 670 -29.48 -13.81 35.57
C GLY A 670 -29.80 -13.54 37.05
N SER A 671 -30.93 -14.04 37.55
CA SER A 671 -31.34 -13.95 38.96
C SER A 671 -31.41 -15.34 39.64
N SER A 672 -31.69 -16.39 38.88
CA SER A 672 -31.84 -17.78 39.31
C SER A 672 -31.35 -18.76 38.23
N GLU A 673 -31.09 -20.01 38.63
CA GLU A 673 -30.63 -21.09 37.74
C GLU A 673 -31.45 -22.37 37.95
N THR A 674 -31.67 -23.13 36.88
CA THR A 674 -32.13 -24.53 36.91
C THR A 674 -31.20 -25.40 36.07
N TRP A 675 -31.19 -26.71 36.28
CA TRP A 675 -30.36 -27.61 35.47
C TRP A 675 -31.00 -28.99 35.26
N GLU A 676 -30.61 -29.65 34.17
CA GLU A 676 -30.97 -31.03 33.82
C GLU A 676 -29.75 -31.78 33.27
N LYS A 677 -29.78 -33.11 33.32
CA LYS A 677 -28.65 -33.97 32.91
C LYS A 677 -29.08 -35.08 31.95
N PHE A 678 -28.17 -35.53 31.11
CA PHE A 678 -28.29 -36.78 30.35
C PHE A 678 -26.93 -37.46 30.15
N LEU A 679 -26.92 -38.79 30.01
CA LEU A 679 -25.72 -39.55 29.67
C LEU A 679 -25.48 -39.51 28.16
N LEU A 680 -24.27 -39.12 27.74
CA LEU A 680 -23.79 -39.21 26.36
C LEU A 680 -22.82 -40.38 26.23
N THR A 681 -23.11 -41.30 25.31
CA THR A 681 -22.19 -42.37 24.89
C THR A 681 -21.60 -42.03 23.52
N VAL A 682 -20.28 -41.92 23.42
CA VAL A 682 -19.56 -41.72 22.16
C VAL A 682 -18.99 -43.06 21.72
N THR A 683 -19.42 -43.56 20.55
CA THR A 683 -19.03 -44.88 20.04
C THR A 683 -17.87 -44.78 19.07
N PRO A 684 -16.89 -45.72 19.12
CA PRO A 684 -15.76 -45.75 18.21
C PRO A 684 -16.20 -45.87 16.74
N VAL A 685 -15.45 -45.21 15.84
CA VAL A 685 -15.53 -45.27 14.38
C VAL A 685 -14.11 -45.42 13.87
N ASN A 686 -13.87 -46.36 12.95
CA ASN A 686 -12.54 -46.56 12.38
C ASN A 686 -12.13 -45.36 11.50
N ASP A 687 -10.99 -44.77 11.80
CA ASP A 687 -10.33 -43.72 11.03
C ASP A 687 -9.35 -44.27 10.01
N ALA A 688 -9.02 -43.45 9.01
CA ALA A 688 -7.99 -43.83 8.05
C ALA A 688 -6.59 -43.60 8.67
N PRO A 689 -5.61 -44.48 8.38
CA PRO A 689 -4.24 -44.26 8.81
C PRO A 689 -3.70 -42.93 8.32
N THR A 690 -2.80 -42.31 9.07
CA THR A 690 -2.12 -41.07 8.69
C THR A 690 -0.72 -41.35 8.14
N LEU A 691 -0.34 -40.58 7.11
CA LEU A 691 0.98 -40.62 6.47
C LEU A 691 1.52 -39.20 6.35
N GLN A 692 2.63 -38.92 7.03
CA GLN A 692 3.28 -37.61 6.98
C GLN A 692 3.66 -37.23 5.54
N ALA A 693 3.62 -35.93 5.22
CA ALA A 693 4.04 -35.41 3.93
C ALA A 693 5.46 -35.87 3.57
N ILE A 694 5.59 -36.46 2.39
CA ILE A 694 6.84 -36.97 1.87
C ILE A 694 7.44 -35.90 0.95
N PRO A 695 8.65 -35.39 1.21
CA PRO A 695 9.29 -34.42 0.31
C PRO A 695 9.60 -35.07 -1.03
N GLY A 696 9.67 -34.26 -2.08
CA GLY A 696 10.18 -34.71 -3.39
C GLY A 696 11.60 -35.26 -3.24
N VAL A 697 11.91 -36.32 -4.00
CA VAL A 697 13.19 -37.00 -3.94
C VAL A 697 13.90 -36.82 -5.26
N THR A 698 15.16 -36.42 -5.23
CA THR A 698 15.99 -36.29 -6.43
C THR A 698 17.16 -37.26 -6.34
N ALA A 699 17.43 -37.96 -7.44
CA ALA A 699 18.62 -38.80 -7.62
C ALA A 699 19.39 -38.32 -8.85
N ALA A 700 20.72 -38.42 -8.82
CA ALA A 700 21.52 -38.22 -10.01
C ALA A 700 21.34 -39.39 -10.99
N LEU A 701 21.57 -39.15 -12.28
CA LEU A 701 21.50 -40.18 -13.32
C LEU A 701 22.44 -41.35 -13.00
N GLY A 702 21.87 -42.54 -12.83
CA GLY A 702 22.63 -43.75 -12.51
C GLY A 702 22.88 -43.97 -11.01
N GLU A 703 22.41 -43.07 -10.15
CA GLU A 703 22.49 -43.22 -8.69
C GLU A 703 21.17 -43.69 -8.08
N THR A 704 21.29 -44.39 -6.95
CA THR A 704 20.15 -44.74 -6.10
C THR A 704 20.05 -43.68 -4.99
N PRO A 705 18.91 -43.00 -4.82
CA PRO A 705 18.74 -42.02 -3.75
C PRO A 705 18.82 -42.68 -2.36
N GLU A 706 19.13 -41.88 -1.35
CA GLU A 706 18.98 -42.30 0.04
C GLU A 706 17.52 -42.70 0.35
N ALA A 707 17.34 -43.63 1.28
CA ALA A 707 16.02 -44.12 1.65
C ALA A 707 15.19 -43.00 2.28
N VAL A 708 13.94 -42.86 1.83
CA VAL A 708 13.04 -41.79 2.26
C VAL A 708 12.38 -42.18 3.57
N PRO A 709 12.47 -41.38 4.64
CA PRO A 709 11.76 -41.68 5.88
C PRO A 709 10.25 -41.54 5.67
N LEU A 710 9.49 -42.52 6.17
CA LEU A 710 8.04 -42.50 6.27
C LEU A 710 7.66 -42.49 7.75
N THR A 711 6.76 -41.59 8.13
CA THR A 711 6.11 -41.62 9.45
C THR A 711 4.66 -41.98 9.25
N VAL A 712 4.24 -43.09 9.84
CA VAL A 712 2.85 -43.58 9.81
C VAL A 712 2.31 -43.66 11.22
N SER A 713 1.04 -43.34 11.36
CA SER A 713 0.29 -43.48 12.61
C SER A 713 -1.15 -43.81 12.29
N ASP A 714 -1.84 -44.40 13.24
CA ASP A 714 -3.26 -44.70 13.15
C ASP A 714 -3.81 -44.58 14.57
N VAL A 715 -5.02 -44.04 14.69
CA VAL A 715 -5.62 -43.74 15.99
C VAL A 715 -6.30 -44.97 16.59
N ASP A 716 -6.79 -45.88 15.74
CA ASP A 716 -7.55 -47.07 16.15
C ASP A 716 -6.75 -48.36 16.06
N SER A 717 -5.88 -48.44 15.05
CA SER A 717 -5.14 -49.63 14.69
C SER A 717 -3.71 -49.57 15.24
N PRO A 718 -3.19 -50.65 15.84
CA PRO A 718 -1.79 -50.72 16.22
C PRO A 718 -0.88 -50.44 15.01
N VAL A 719 0.05 -49.50 15.12
CA VAL A 719 0.90 -49.05 13.99
C VAL A 719 1.73 -50.18 13.37
N ALA A 720 2.01 -51.22 14.14
CA ALA A 720 2.69 -52.44 13.68
C ALA A 720 1.88 -53.26 12.67
N GLU A 721 0.55 -53.13 12.66
CA GLU A 721 -0.36 -53.87 11.78
C GLU A 721 -0.65 -53.13 10.46
N LEU A 722 -0.25 -51.86 10.35
CA LEU A 722 -0.43 -51.07 9.13
C LEU A 722 0.39 -51.62 7.96
N VAL A 723 -0.27 -51.77 6.81
CA VAL A 723 0.30 -52.19 5.53
C VAL A 723 0.68 -50.96 4.73
N VAL A 724 1.95 -50.86 4.35
CA VAL A 724 2.45 -49.75 3.52
C VAL A 724 2.87 -50.29 2.16
N THR A 725 2.33 -49.71 1.09
CA THR A 725 2.66 -50.04 -0.30
C THR A 725 2.96 -48.77 -1.08
N ALA A 726 3.62 -48.89 -2.23
CA ALA A 726 3.90 -47.73 -3.08
C ALA A 726 3.96 -48.09 -4.56
N THR A 727 3.54 -47.16 -5.41
CA THR A 727 3.51 -47.33 -6.87
C THR A 727 4.06 -46.11 -7.58
N SER A 728 4.67 -46.31 -8.75
CA SER A 728 5.24 -45.26 -9.59
C SER A 728 4.40 -45.02 -10.85
N SER A 729 4.18 -43.76 -11.22
CA SER A 729 3.48 -43.39 -12.46
C SER A 729 4.31 -43.64 -13.72
N HIS A 730 5.61 -43.88 -13.58
CA HIS A 730 6.54 -44.07 -14.70
C HIS A 730 7.39 -45.32 -14.52
N GLN A 731 6.83 -46.46 -14.94
CA GLN A 731 7.45 -47.80 -14.78
C GLN A 731 8.79 -47.96 -15.52
N GLY A 732 9.05 -47.14 -16.54
CA GLY A 732 10.34 -47.13 -17.26
C GLY A 732 11.48 -46.50 -16.46
N LEU A 733 11.19 -45.47 -15.67
CA LEU A 733 12.16 -44.80 -14.80
C LEU A 733 12.31 -45.51 -13.46
N LEU A 734 11.18 -45.81 -12.81
CA LEU A 734 11.14 -46.45 -11.50
C LEU A 734 10.03 -47.51 -11.56
N PRO A 735 10.36 -48.78 -11.83
CA PRO A 735 9.37 -49.85 -11.81
C PRO A 735 8.84 -50.07 -10.39
N ASN A 736 7.61 -50.55 -10.22
CA ASN A 736 7.06 -50.83 -8.88
C ASN A 736 7.92 -51.84 -8.11
N SER A 737 8.58 -52.78 -8.80
CA SER A 737 9.54 -53.72 -8.20
C SER A 737 10.81 -53.05 -7.66
N GLY A 738 11.09 -51.81 -8.07
CA GLY A 738 12.18 -50.98 -7.56
C GLY A 738 11.80 -50.14 -6.35
N ILE A 739 10.56 -50.25 -5.83
CA ILE A 739 10.11 -49.52 -4.65
C ILE A 739 9.97 -50.50 -3.49
N ASN A 740 10.79 -50.34 -2.47
CA ASN A 740 10.81 -51.25 -1.31
C ASN A 740 10.51 -50.48 -0.04
N VAL A 741 9.54 -50.96 0.75
CA VAL A 741 9.29 -50.45 2.10
C VAL A 741 10.07 -51.32 3.08
N LEU A 742 10.98 -50.70 3.82
CA LEU A 742 11.85 -51.32 4.82
C LEU A 742 11.41 -50.91 6.23
N PRO A 743 11.59 -51.77 7.24
CA PRO A 743 11.34 -51.40 8.64
C PRO A 743 12.33 -50.31 9.08
N GLY A 744 11.88 -49.35 9.89
CA GLY A 744 12.75 -48.39 10.56
C GLY A 744 12.97 -48.73 12.03
N GLU A 745 13.41 -47.74 12.81
CA GLU A 745 13.79 -47.92 14.22
C GLU A 745 12.59 -48.28 15.12
N THR A 746 11.38 -47.86 14.74
CA THR A 746 10.12 -48.15 15.43
C THR A 746 9.03 -48.47 14.40
N PRO A 747 7.90 -49.12 14.77
CA PRO A 747 6.82 -49.43 13.83
C PRO A 747 6.23 -48.21 13.10
N GLU A 748 6.27 -47.04 13.75
CA GLU A 748 5.81 -45.74 13.23
C GLU A 748 6.78 -45.15 12.19
N ARG A 749 8.06 -45.53 12.24
CA ARG A 749 9.10 -45.05 11.30
C ARG A 749 9.48 -46.16 10.34
N ARG A 750 9.27 -45.93 9.05
CA ARG A 750 9.63 -46.86 7.97
C ARG A 750 10.50 -46.17 6.93
N TRP A 751 11.18 -46.92 6.07
CA TRP A 751 12.02 -46.36 5.02
C TRP A 751 11.52 -46.80 3.65
N LEU A 752 11.38 -45.86 2.73
CA LEU A 752 11.05 -46.13 1.34
C LEU A 752 12.35 -46.08 0.51
N GLN A 753 12.85 -47.25 0.12
CA GLN A 753 14.00 -47.35 -0.77
C GLN A 753 13.51 -47.34 -2.22
N LEU A 754 14.02 -46.38 -3.01
CA LEU A 754 13.72 -46.27 -4.44
C LEU A 754 14.94 -46.72 -5.23
N ALA A 755 14.75 -47.62 -6.19
CA ALA A 755 15.77 -48.13 -7.10
C ALA A 755 15.35 -47.84 -8.56
N PRO A 756 15.72 -46.67 -9.12
CA PRO A 756 15.41 -46.34 -10.51
C PRO A 756 16.20 -47.22 -11.49
N ASN A 757 15.65 -47.40 -12.69
CA ASN A 757 16.40 -47.96 -13.81
C ASN A 757 17.51 -46.96 -14.23
N PRO A 758 18.73 -47.43 -14.49
CA PRO A 758 19.82 -46.56 -14.91
C PRO A 758 19.57 -45.97 -16.31
N GLY A 759 20.00 -44.73 -16.52
CA GLY A 759 20.10 -44.14 -17.86
C GLY A 759 18.90 -43.33 -18.37
N LEU A 760 17.88 -43.07 -17.54
CA LEU A 760 16.76 -42.19 -17.89
C LEU A 760 16.65 -41.01 -16.92
N ALA A 761 16.88 -39.78 -17.41
CA ALA A 761 16.59 -38.57 -16.67
C ALA A 761 15.12 -38.17 -16.90
N ALA A 762 14.26 -38.48 -15.94
CA ALA A 762 12.83 -38.22 -16.02
C ALA A 762 12.25 -37.98 -14.62
N GLN A 763 10.94 -37.74 -14.56
CA GLN A 763 10.21 -37.62 -13.30
C GLN A 763 9.14 -38.70 -13.23
N SER A 764 8.94 -39.26 -12.05
CA SER A 764 7.82 -40.15 -11.73
C SER A 764 7.11 -39.64 -10.49
N THR A 765 5.78 -39.70 -10.48
CA THR A 765 5.01 -39.52 -9.26
C THR A 765 4.96 -40.85 -8.53
N VAL A 766 5.44 -40.89 -7.29
CA VAL A 766 5.37 -42.07 -6.43
C VAL A 766 4.23 -41.87 -5.44
N SER A 767 3.23 -42.74 -5.51
CA SER A 767 2.09 -42.77 -4.59
C SER A 767 2.31 -43.85 -3.53
N VAL A 768 2.39 -43.44 -2.27
CA VAL A 768 2.54 -44.31 -1.10
C VAL A 768 1.18 -44.44 -0.41
N ILE A 769 0.76 -45.67 -0.18
CA ILE A 769 -0.54 -46.01 0.43
C ILE A 769 -0.27 -46.70 1.77
N VAL A 770 -0.90 -46.21 2.82
CA VAL A 770 -0.93 -46.84 4.16
C VAL A 770 -2.34 -47.31 4.43
N SER A 771 -2.52 -48.57 4.82
CA SER A 771 -3.84 -49.15 5.12
C SER A 771 -3.80 -49.99 6.39
N ASP A 772 -4.87 -49.91 7.18
CA ASP A 772 -5.16 -50.78 8.33
C ASP A 772 -5.96 -52.05 7.94
N GLY A 773 -6.29 -52.20 6.65
CA GLY A 773 -7.13 -53.29 6.12
C GLY A 773 -8.61 -52.95 5.96
N GLN A 774 -9.08 -51.80 6.47
CA GLN A 774 -10.43 -51.27 6.24
C GLN A 774 -10.39 -49.95 5.45
N LEU A 775 -9.58 -49.00 5.91
CA LEU A 775 -9.38 -47.69 5.30
C LEU A 775 -7.91 -47.51 4.87
N SER A 776 -7.65 -46.48 4.08
CA SER A 776 -6.30 -46.19 3.59
C SER A 776 -6.09 -44.73 3.27
N THR A 777 -4.88 -44.24 3.51
CA THR A 777 -4.44 -42.90 3.09
C THR A 777 -3.36 -43.02 2.03
N THR A 778 -3.40 -42.14 1.03
CA THR A 778 -2.40 -42.05 -0.02
C THR A 778 -1.71 -40.70 0.03
N ASN A 779 -0.38 -40.69 0.03
CA ASN A 779 0.42 -39.48 -0.18
C ASN A 779 1.32 -39.68 -1.41
N SER A 780 1.48 -38.65 -2.23
CA SER A 780 2.28 -38.73 -3.45
C SER A 780 3.37 -37.68 -3.47
N PHE A 781 4.57 -38.07 -3.89
CA PHE A 781 5.70 -37.17 -4.07
C PHE A 781 6.32 -37.36 -5.44
N VAL A 782 7.01 -36.33 -5.93
CA VAL A 782 7.73 -36.42 -7.20
C VAL A 782 9.10 -37.02 -6.92
N PHE A 783 9.38 -38.15 -7.55
CA PHE A 783 10.72 -38.71 -7.68
C PHE A 783 11.35 -38.24 -8.99
N ARG A 784 12.47 -37.53 -8.91
CA ARG A 784 13.18 -36.96 -10.06
C ARG A 784 14.53 -37.66 -10.20
N VAL A 785 14.83 -38.16 -11.40
CA VAL A 785 16.21 -38.49 -11.76
C VAL A 785 16.72 -37.33 -12.60
N SER A 786 17.58 -36.50 -12.01
CA SER A 786 18.23 -35.39 -12.70
C SER A 786 19.57 -35.85 -13.25
N GLN A 787 19.90 -35.37 -14.45
CA GLN A 787 21.28 -35.28 -14.88
C GLN A 787 21.88 -34.05 -14.17
N PRO A 788 22.83 -34.20 -13.24
CA PRO A 788 23.52 -33.04 -12.73
C PRO A 788 24.30 -32.39 -13.88
N LEU A 789 23.99 -31.15 -14.21
CA LEU A 789 25.02 -30.27 -14.78
C LEU A 789 25.99 -30.03 -13.63
N SER A 790 27.18 -30.63 -13.71
CA SER A 790 28.22 -30.54 -12.70
C SER A 790 28.49 -29.07 -12.35
N VAL A 791 28.10 -28.64 -11.15
CA VAL A 791 28.52 -27.35 -10.59
C VAL A 791 29.68 -27.60 -9.64
N THR A 792 30.86 -27.12 -10.03
CA THR A 792 31.80 -26.53 -9.09
C THR A 792 32.15 -25.17 -9.64
N ASN A 793 31.84 -24.12 -8.87
CA ASN A 793 32.16 -22.72 -9.19
C ASN A 793 33.66 -22.45 -8.96
N VAL A 794 34.49 -23.27 -9.61
CA VAL A 794 35.94 -23.13 -9.72
C VAL A 794 36.18 -22.94 -11.22
N PRO A 795 36.93 -21.92 -11.67
CA PRO A 795 37.34 -21.88 -13.07
C PRO A 795 37.94 -23.24 -13.41
N ALA A 796 37.44 -23.90 -14.46
CA ALA A 796 38.05 -25.16 -14.87
C ALA A 796 39.49 -24.80 -15.28
N ARG A 797 40.47 -25.22 -14.49
CA ARG A 797 41.88 -24.94 -14.76
C ARG A 797 42.33 -25.83 -15.92
N LEU A 798 42.24 -25.31 -17.14
CA LEU A 798 42.49 -26.07 -18.38
C LEU A 798 44.00 -26.15 -18.69
N ALA A 799 44.76 -25.11 -18.32
CA ALA A 799 46.22 -25.12 -18.26
C ALA A 799 46.70 -24.17 -17.15
N GLN A 800 47.79 -24.47 -16.45
CA GLN A 800 48.31 -23.70 -15.33
C GLN A 800 49.83 -23.55 -15.42
N SER A 801 50.39 -22.54 -14.78
CA SER A 801 51.85 -22.44 -14.61
C SER A 801 52.39 -23.70 -13.91
N GLY A 802 53.52 -24.24 -14.38
CA GLY A 802 54.06 -25.51 -13.88
C GLY A 802 53.67 -26.74 -14.69
N ASP A 803 52.74 -26.60 -15.63
CA ASP A 803 52.21 -27.69 -16.43
C ASP A 803 53.19 -28.24 -17.46
N VAL A 804 53.04 -29.51 -17.82
CA VAL A 804 53.84 -30.13 -18.87
C VAL A 804 53.36 -29.68 -20.25
N TRP A 805 54.24 -29.08 -21.01
CA TRP A 805 54.07 -28.69 -22.40
C TRP A 805 54.94 -29.54 -23.30
N ARG A 806 54.45 -29.84 -24.51
CA ARG A 806 55.30 -30.34 -25.58
C ARG A 806 55.93 -29.16 -26.31
N TYR A 807 57.21 -29.26 -26.65
CA TYR A 807 57.92 -28.20 -27.35
C TYR A 807 58.66 -28.71 -28.59
N TRP A 808 58.87 -27.82 -29.56
CA TRP A 808 59.68 -28.08 -30.74
C TRP A 808 60.52 -26.86 -31.08
N VAL A 809 61.82 -27.09 -31.25
CA VAL A 809 62.84 -26.05 -31.53
C VAL A 809 63.46 -26.19 -32.91
N HIS A 810 63.01 -27.18 -33.70
CA HIS A 810 63.51 -27.42 -35.04
C HIS A 810 62.54 -26.89 -36.09
N GLY A 811 62.84 -27.13 -37.37
CA GLY A 811 61.90 -26.81 -38.44
C GLY A 811 60.66 -27.64 -38.23
N LEU A 812 59.48 -27.04 -38.40
CA LEU A 812 58.24 -27.80 -38.34
C LEU A 812 58.35 -28.98 -39.32
N PRO A 813 57.94 -30.18 -38.89
CA PRO A 813 57.94 -31.35 -39.76
C PRO A 813 57.16 -31.07 -41.04
N VAL A 814 57.60 -31.64 -42.15
CA VAL A 814 56.83 -31.63 -43.40
C VAL A 814 56.21 -33.01 -43.62
N ASP A 815 55.04 -33.04 -44.24
CA ASP A 815 54.36 -34.26 -44.65
C ASP A 815 55.10 -34.98 -45.78
N ASN A 816 54.60 -36.14 -46.20
CA ASN A 816 55.18 -36.93 -47.30
C ASN A 816 55.15 -36.24 -48.67
N ARG A 817 54.58 -35.02 -48.76
CA ARG A 817 54.52 -34.16 -49.96
C ARG A 817 55.39 -32.91 -49.81
N GLY A 818 56.16 -32.80 -48.72
CA GLY A 818 57.02 -31.65 -48.44
C GLY A 818 56.28 -30.40 -47.97
N GLN A 819 55.00 -30.50 -47.60
CA GLN A 819 54.21 -29.40 -47.03
C GLN A 819 54.36 -29.37 -45.50
N PRO A 820 54.46 -28.21 -44.86
CA PRO A 820 54.49 -28.13 -43.40
C PRO A 820 53.28 -28.84 -42.79
N VAL A 821 53.52 -29.72 -41.82
CA VAL A 821 52.45 -30.34 -41.03
C VAL A 821 51.75 -29.24 -40.24
N ASP A 822 50.42 -29.25 -40.23
CA ASP A 822 49.64 -28.33 -39.40
C ASP A 822 49.82 -28.70 -37.93
N TRP A 823 50.83 -28.07 -37.32
CA TRP A 823 51.17 -28.22 -35.92
C TRP A 823 50.20 -27.48 -34.99
N THR A 824 49.11 -26.92 -35.48
CA THR A 824 48.04 -26.36 -34.65
C THR A 824 46.78 -27.24 -34.65
N ASP A 825 46.74 -28.26 -35.51
CA ASP A 825 45.68 -29.26 -35.58
C ASP A 825 45.57 -30.05 -34.25
N PRO A 826 44.37 -30.15 -33.66
CA PRO A 826 44.15 -30.92 -32.44
C PRO A 826 44.38 -32.43 -32.60
N ASP A 827 44.27 -32.97 -33.82
CA ASP A 827 44.41 -34.42 -34.09
C ASP A 827 45.85 -34.82 -34.46
N LEU A 828 46.82 -33.88 -34.44
CA LEU A 828 48.22 -34.18 -34.73
C LEU A 828 48.85 -35.09 -33.66
N ASP A 829 49.47 -36.20 -34.10
CA ASP A 829 50.31 -37.05 -33.26
C ASP A 829 51.65 -36.36 -32.94
N ASP A 830 51.71 -35.77 -31.75
CA ASP A 830 52.85 -35.02 -31.23
C ASP A 830 53.72 -35.83 -30.26
N ARG A 831 53.57 -37.16 -30.19
CA ARG A 831 54.35 -38.03 -29.27
C ARG A 831 55.86 -37.94 -29.47
N ALA A 832 56.32 -37.50 -30.64
CA ALA A 832 57.73 -37.28 -30.95
C ALA A 832 58.29 -35.94 -30.42
N TRP A 833 57.43 -35.02 -29.95
CA TRP A 833 57.86 -33.74 -29.41
C TRP A 833 58.38 -33.91 -27.97
N PRO A 834 59.57 -33.37 -27.64
CA PRO A 834 60.05 -33.29 -26.27
C PRO A 834 59.05 -32.59 -25.33
N THR A 835 59.09 -32.94 -24.05
CA THR A 835 58.21 -32.37 -23.00
C THR A 835 59.02 -31.61 -21.95
N GLY A 836 58.48 -30.51 -21.43
CA GLY A 836 59.03 -29.78 -20.30
C GLY A 836 57.94 -29.07 -19.50
N ARG A 837 58.19 -28.74 -18.23
CA ARG A 837 57.24 -27.96 -17.41
C ARG A 837 57.40 -26.47 -17.69
N SER A 838 56.31 -25.74 -17.91
CA SER A 838 56.32 -24.28 -17.93
C SER A 838 56.53 -23.74 -16.51
N ARG A 839 57.13 -22.59 -16.24
CA ARG A 839 57.90 -21.65 -17.05
C ARG A 839 59.10 -22.30 -17.77
N LEU A 840 59.03 -22.36 -19.10
CA LEU A 840 59.87 -23.20 -19.94
C LEU A 840 60.75 -22.33 -20.84
N GLY A 841 62.06 -22.60 -20.93
CA GLY A 841 62.94 -21.82 -21.79
C GLY A 841 64.44 -21.98 -21.54
N TYR A 842 65.26 -20.96 -21.79
CA TYR A 842 66.70 -20.97 -21.55
C TYR A 842 67.27 -19.58 -21.24
N ALA A 843 68.46 -19.55 -20.64
CA ALA A 843 69.24 -18.34 -20.30
C ALA A 843 68.59 -17.30 -19.37
N ASN A 844 67.37 -17.54 -18.86
CA ASN A 844 66.67 -16.70 -17.88
C ASN A 844 66.57 -17.30 -16.46
N GLY A 845 66.47 -16.42 -15.45
CA GLY A 845 66.30 -16.80 -14.04
C GLY A 845 64.85 -17.21 -13.74
N GLY A 846 64.64 -18.21 -12.88
CA GLY A 846 63.29 -18.64 -12.46
C GLY A 846 62.58 -19.66 -13.36
N LEU A 847 63.26 -20.20 -14.39
CA LEU A 847 62.75 -21.28 -15.24
C LEU A 847 62.50 -22.57 -14.45
N VAL A 848 61.37 -23.23 -14.72
CA VAL A 848 60.99 -24.54 -14.15
C VAL A 848 61.45 -25.68 -15.06
N GLY A 849 61.36 -25.49 -16.37
CA GLY A 849 61.85 -26.43 -17.38
C GLY A 849 62.84 -25.77 -18.34
N THR A 850 63.73 -26.58 -18.93
CA THR A 850 64.71 -26.10 -19.92
C THR A 850 64.39 -26.59 -21.33
N VAL A 851 64.56 -25.70 -22.30
CA VAL A 851 64.48 -26.00 -23.75
C VAL A 851 65.87 -25.80 -24.36
N PRO A 852 66.35 -26.70 -25.22
CA PRO A 852 67.63 -26.49 -25.91
C PRO A 852 67.55 -25.26 -26.79
N ALA A 853 68.49 -24.32 -26.60
CA ALA A 853 68.65 -23.21 -27.52
C ALA A 853 68.96 -23.71 -28.93
N ALA A 854 68.28 -23.14 -29.93
CA ALA A 854 68.45 -23.52 -31.32
C ALA A 854 69.19 -22.40 -32.08
N PRO A 855 70.48 -22.57 -32.40
CA PRO A 855 71.24 -21.55 -33.12
C PRO A 855 70.56 -21.24 -34.46
N LEU A 856 70.49 -19.95 -34.81
CA LEU A 856 69.91 -19.43 -36.07
C LEU A 856 68.39 -19.60 -36.23
N ARG A 857 67.64 -19.83 -35.14
CA ARG A 857 66.17 -19.87 -35.16
C ARG A 857 65.60 -18.87 -34.17
N VAL A 858 64.56 -18.18 -34.60
CA VAL A 858 63.89 -17.16 -33.78
C VAL A 858 62.58 -17.66 -33.18
N THR A 859 62.07 -18.81 -33.63
CA THR A 859 60.77 -19.34 -33.19
C THR A 859 60.92 -20.65 -32.44
N THR A 860 60.23 -20.74 -31.30
CA THR A 860 60.01 -21.98 -30.55
C THR A 860 58.52 -22.29 -30.46
N TYR A 861 58.14 -23.54 -30.66
CA TYR A 861 56.76 -23.98 -30.68
C TYR A 861 56.40 -24.74 -29.41
N PHE A 862 55.23 -24.49 -28.86
CA PHE A 862 54.68 -25.14 -27.67
C PHE A 862 53.26 -25.62 -27.93
N ARG A 863 52.89 -26.78 -27.40
CA ARG A 863 51.53 -27.32 -27.49
C ARG A 863 51.15 -28.10 -26.24
N ARG A 864 49.87 -28.01 -25.88
CA ARG A 864 49.27 -28.77 -24.79
C ARG A 864 47.84 -29.14 -25.13
N ALA A 865 47.51 -30.42 -24.92
CA ALA A 865 46.16 -30.91 -25.00
C ALA A 865 45.45 -30.79 -23.64
N PHE A 866 44.17 -30.45 -23.66
CA PHE A 866 43.29 -30.42 -22.51
C PHE A 866 41.91 -30.95 -22.91
N ARG A 867 41.15 -31.47 -21.94
CA ARG A 867 39.86 -32.09 -22.21
C ARG A 867 38.72 -31.24 -21.64
N ILE A 868 37.68 -31.05 -22.44
CA ILE A 868 36.42 -30.42 -22.04
C ILE A 868 35.30 -31.41 -22.27
N ASP A 869 34.50 -31.72 -21.25
CA ASP A 869 33.38 -32.67 -21.43
C ASP A 869 32.16 -32.02 -22.13
N ASP A 870 31.85 -30.75 -21.81
CA ASP A 870 30.83 -29.96 -22.50
C ASP A 870 31.29 -28.49 -22.63
N PRO A 871 31.56 -27.98 -23.85
CA PRO A 871 31.94 -26.59 -24.07
C PRO A 871 30.89 -25.56 -23.65
N SER A 872 29.61 -25.93 -23.64
CA SER A 872 28.50 -25.02 -23.31
C SER A 872 28.50 -24.56 -21.85
N HIS A 873 29.27 -25.25 -20.98
CA HIS A 873 29.44 -24.86 -19.59
C HIS A 873 30.28 -23.60 -19.41
N PHE A 874 31.09 -23.23 -20.40
CA PHE A 874 31.94 -22.05 -20.32
C PHE A 874 31.27 -20.86 -20.99
N THR A 875 31.33 -19.71 -20.32
CA THR A 875 30.87 -18.42 -20.87
C THR A 875 32.02 -17.62 -21.49
N ARG A 876 33.25 -17.88 -21.03
CA ARG A 876 34.49 -17.38 -21.64
C ARG A 876 35.69 -18.22 -21.17
N LEU A 877 36.80 -18.08 -21.87
CA LEU A 877 38.11 -18.55 -21.44
C LEU A 877 38.97 -17.34 -21.06
N ASP A 878 39.58 -17.37 -19.87
CA ASP A 878 40.53 -16.36 -19.41
C ASP A 878 41.95 -16.91 -19.56
N PHE A 879 42.81 -16.17 -20.26
CA PHE A 879 44.21 -16.52 -20.53
C PHE A 879 45.15 -15.57 -19.79
N ARG A 880 46.26 -16.12 -19.26
CA ARG A 880 47.44 -15.35 -18.89
C ARG A 880 48.64 -15.94 -19.61
N LEU A 881 49.39 -15.11 -20.32
CA LEU A 881 50.53 -15.49 -21.15
C LEU A 881 51.79 -14.76 -20.68
N LEU A 882 52.83 -15.52 -20.37
CA LEU A 882 54.19 -15.04 -20.16
C LEU A 882 55.05 -15.49 -21.34
N ARG A 883 55.75 -14.54 -21.96
CA ARG A 883 56.45 -14.71 -23.25
C ARG A 883 57.62 -13.75 -23.37
N ASP A 884 58.66 -14.24 -24.04
CA ASP A 884 59.91 -13.55 -24.33
C ASP A 884 60.35 -13.97 -25.76
N ASP A 885 60.21 -13.13 -26.80
CA ASP A 885 59.82 -11.72 -26.78
C ASP A 885 58.37 -11.48 -27.25
N GLY A 886 57.92 -12.22 -28.25
CA GLY A 886 56.58 -12.14 -28.83
C GLY A 886 55.96 -13.52 -29.03
N ALA A 887 54.63 -13.61 -29.12
CA ALA A 887 53.96 -14.89 -29.21
C ALA A 887 52.66 -14.84 -30.03
N ALA A 888 52.36 -15.93 -30.73
CA ALA A 888 51.07 -16.19 -31.36
C ALA A 888 50.41 -17.40 -30.71
N VAL A 889 49.14 -17.26 -30.30
CA VAL A 889 48.38 -18.28 -29.59
C VAL A 889 47.25 -18.79 -30.47
N TYR A 890 47.10 -20.12 -30.52
CA TYR A 890 46.13 -20.86 -31.30
C TYR A 890 45.31 -21.79 -30.42
N LEU A 891 44.02 -21.90 -30.73
CA LEU A 891 43.09 -22.85 -30.13
C LEU A 891 42.49 -23.71 -31.24
N ASN A 892 42.74 -25.03 -31.19
CA ASN A 892 42.25 -26.01 -32.18
C ASN A 892 42.47 -25.58 -33.65
N GLY A 893 43.62 -24.98 -33.95
CA GLY A 893 43.98 -24.51 -35.28
C GLY A 893 43.63 -23.04 -35.58
N ARG A 894 42.76 -22.39 -34.79
CA ARG A 894 42.43 -20.97 -34.98
C ARG A 894 43.38 -20.08 -34.19
N GLN A 895 43.96 -19.08 -34.85
CA GLN A 895 44.75 -18.04 -34.16
C GLN A 895 43.83 -17.13 -33.35
N ILE A 896 44.03 -17.08 -32.03
CA ILE A 896 43.19 -16.30 -31.09
C ILE A 896 43.90 -15.05 -30.55
N ARG A 897 45.24 -15.00 -30.57
CA ARG A 897 46.00 -13.84 -30.07
C ARG A 897 47.35 -13.69 -30.76
N LEU A 898 47.75 -12.44 -31.01
CA LEU A 898 49.13 -12.03 -31.29
C LEU A 898 49.59 -11.08 -30.19
N SER A 899 50.70 -11.39 -29.53
CA SER A 899 51.37 -10.58 -28.52
C SER A 899 52.75 -10.19 -29.03
N ASN A 900 53.04 -8.88 -29.06
CA ASN A 900 54.34 -8.33 -29.50
C ASN A 900 54.84 -8.88 -30.86
N LEU A 901 53.92 -9.22 -31.78
CA LEU A 901 54.20 -9.64 -33.15
C LEU A 901 53.47 -8.72 -34.15
N PRO A 902 54.00 -8.57 -35.38
CA PRO A 902 53.35 -7.76 -36.40
C PRO A 902 52.00 -8.37 -36.81
N ARG A 903 51.00 -7.54 -37.15
CA ARG A 903 49.68 -7.99 -37.61
C ARG A 903 49.65 -8.49 -39.07
N THR A 904 50.81 -8.73 -39.66
CA THR A 904 50.96 -9.32 -41.00
C THR A 904 50.96 -10.84 -40.91
N THR A 905 50.98 -11.54 -42.05
CA THR A 905 51.23 -12.99 -42.05
C THR A 905 52.53 -13.30 -41.31
N ILE A 906 52.46 -14.14 -40.29
CA ILE A 906 53.63 -14.58 -39.52
C ILE A 906 54.19 -15.88 -40.08
N THR A 907 55.51 -16.04 -39.97
CA THR A 907 56.26 -17.20 -40.41
C THR A 907 57.28 -17.54 -39.33
N SER A 908 57.92 -18.71 -39.39
CA SER A 908 58.97 -19.12 -38.44
C SER A 908 60.23 -18.23 -38.42
N ASN A 909 60.30 -17.22 -39.29
CA ASN A 909 61.39 -16.23 -39.35
C ASN A 909 60.93 -14.82 -38.94
N THR A 910 59.65 -14.65 -38.59
CA THR A 910 59.12 -13.39 -38.11
C THR A 910 59.75 -13.06 -36.76
N LEU A 911 60.23 -11.83 -36.59
CA LEU A 911 60.76 -11.34 -35.32
C LEU A 911 59.64 -10.69 -34.49
N ALA A 912 59.80 -10.71 -33.17
CA ALA A 912 58.99 -9.87 -32.30
C ALA A 912 59.20 -8.38 -32.62
N VAL A 913 58.20 -7.55 -32.35
CA VAL A 913 58.20 -6.13 -32.71
C VAL A 913 59.20 -5.34 -31.86
N ALA A 914 59.39 -5.75 -30.61
CA ALA A 914 60.36 -5.19 -29.68
C ALA A 914 60.91 -6.30 -28.75
N ALA A 915 62.11 -6.10 -28.19
CA ALA A 915 62.62 -6.97 -27.13
C ALA A 915 61.86 -6.72 -25.81
N VAL A 916 61.62 -7.78 -25.05
CA VAL A 916 61.04 -7.77 -23.71
C VAL A 916 62.16 -8.13 -22.75
N ASP A 917 62.84 -7.13 -22.19
CA ASP A 917 64.01 -7.34 -21.32
C ASP A 917 63.73 -7.04 -19.83
N GLY A 918 64.48 -7.66 -18.93
CA GLY A 918 64.56 -7.30 -17.52
C GLY A 918 63.29 -7.66 -16.74
N SER A 919 62.73 -6.74 -15.94
CA SER A 919 61.54 -7.06 -15.14
C SER A 919 60.29 -7.31 -15.99
N ALA A 920 60.27 -6.88 -17.26
CA ALA A 920 59.14 -7.08 -18.16
C ALA A 920 59.00 -8.54 -18.66
N GLU A 921 60.06 -9.35 -18.54
CA GLU A 921 60.05 -10.80 -18.83
C GLU A 921 59.20 -11.59 -17.81
N GLU A 922 58.90 -10.97 -16.66
CA GLU A 922 58.07 -11.54 -15.59
C GLU A 922 56.59 -11.13 -15.71
N ASP A 923 56.25 -10.21 -16.63
CA ASP A 923 54.92 -9.66 -16.75
C ASP A 923 53.99 -10.60 -17.52
N TRP A 924 52.86 -10.94 -16.88
CA TRP A 924 51.81 -11.75 -17.48
C TRP A 924 50.84 -10.89 -18.28
N GLU A 925 50.72 -11.16 -19.58
CA GLU A 925 49.68 -10.58 -20.42
C GLU A 925 48.37 -11.35 -20.25
N SER A 926 47.30 -10.66 -19.84
CA SER A 926 45.98 -11.28 -19.68
C SER A 926 45.04 -10.91 -20.84
N PHE A 927 44.29 -11.88 -21.35
CA PHE A 927 43.24 -11.67 -22.34
C PHE A 927 42.14 -12.72 -22.19
N ASN A 928 40.97 -12.49 -22.76
CA ASN A 928 39.87 -13.45 -22.73
C ASN A 928 39.35 -13.77 -24.13
N LEU A 929 38.69 -14.92 -24.23
CA LEU A 929 38.01 -15.39 -25.43
C LEU A 929 36.56 -15.70 -25.06
N THR A 930 35.62 -14.99 -25.67
CA THR A 930 34.17 -15.18 -25.46
C THR A 930 33.51 -15.95 -26.61
N ASP A 931 34.13 -15.93 -27.80
CA ASP A 931 33.74 -16.78 -28.92
C ASP A 931 34.37 -18.17 -28.75
N LEU A 932 33.57 -19.09 -28.20
CA LEU A 932 33.99 -20.46 -27.86
C LEU A 932 33.62 -21.48 -28.94
N SER A 933 33.26 -21.03 -30.14
CA SER A 933 32.81 -21.90 -31.24
C SER A 933 33.87 -22.91 -31.70
N ASP A 934 35.16 -22.63 -31.45
CA ASP A 934 36.26 -23.53 -31.76
C ASP A 934 36.46 -24.65 -30.72
N LEU A 935 35.84 -24.55 -29.53
CA LEU A 935 35.91 -25.57 -28.50
C LEU A 935 35.08 -26.79 -28.89
N ARG A 936 35.65 -27.97 -28.65
CA ARG A 936 35.02 -29.25 -28.93
C ARG A 936 34.77 -29.99 -27.62
N ALA A 937 33.67 -30.72 -27.53
CA ALA A 937 33.53 -31.76 -26.52
C ALA A 937 34.60 -32.83 -26.78
N GLY A 938 35.35 -33.22 -25.75
CA GLY A 938 36.53 -34.07 -25.84
C GLY A 938 37.85 -33.29 -25.78
N TRP A 939 38.84 -33.77 -26.52
CA TRP A 939 40.20 -33.20 -26.52
C TRP A 939 40.28 -31.92 -27.36
N ASN A 940 40.94 -30.92 -26.80
CA ASN A 940 41.26 -29.63 -27.40
C ASN A 940 42.76 -29.39 -27.25
N VAL A 941 43.34 -28.53 -28.10
CA VAL A 941 44.76 -28.18 -28.10
C VAL A 941 44.94 -26.68 -28.09
N ILE A 942 45.73 -26.18 -27.13
CA ILE A 942 46.37 -24.86 -27.22
C ILE A 942 47.75 -25.05 -27.82
N ALA A 943 48.04 -24.25 -28.83
CA ALA A 943 49.34 -24.18 -29.47
C ALA A 943 49.87 -22.73 -29.42
N VAL A 944 51.16 -22.56 -29.15
CA VAL A 944 51.81 -21.25 -29.02
C VAL A 944 53.13 -21.27 -29.75
N GLU A 945 53.38 -20.29 -30.63
CA GLU A 945 54.72 -20.03 -31.15
C GLU A 945 55.27 -18.76 -30.51
N VAL A 946 56.49 -18.84 -29.96
CA VAL A 946 57.20 -17.73 -29.31
C VAL A 946 58.37 -17.32 -30.19
N HIS A 947 58.48 -16.03 -30.46
CA HIS A 947 59.40 -15.41 -31.39
C HIS A 947 60.33 -14.45 -30.65
N GLN A 948 61.61 -14.52 -31.00
CA GLN A 948 62.66 -13.63 -30.52
C GLN A 948 62.64 -12.30 -31.29
N ALA A 949 63.02 -11.20 -30.64
CA ALA A 949 63.14 -9.87 -31.23
C ALA A 949 64.42 -9.72 -32.07
N SER A 950 65.40 -10.61 -31.89
CA SER A 950 66.63 -10.64 -32.68
C SER A 950 67.05 -12.06 -33.05
N MET A 951 67.77 -12.22 -34.18
CA MET A 951 68.27 -13.52 -34.65
C MET A 951 69.40 -14.04 -33.75
N PRO A 952 69.25 -15.22 -33.10
CA PRO A 952 70.33 -15.81 -32.32
C PRO A 952 71.53 -16.18 -33.18
N THR A 953 72.73 -15.87 -32.72
CA THR A 953 73.99 -16.25 -33.38
C THR A 953 74.62 -17.46 -32.69
N ALA A 954 75.63 -18.06 -33.32
CA ALA A 954 76.39 -19.16 -32.72
C ALA A 954 77.09 -18.80 -31.39
N PHE A 955 77.26 -17.49 -31.09
CA PHE A 955 77.96 -16.99 -29.91
C PHE A 955 77.05 -16.24 -28.92
N GLN A 956 75.84 -15.88 -29.31
CA GLN A 956 74.84 -15.21 -28.47
C GLN A 956 73.47 -15.79 -28.82
N GLN A 957 72.98 -16.70 -27.98
CA GLN A 957 71.82 -17.54 -28.26
C GLN A 957 70.47 -16.90 -27.88
N GLY A 958 70.49 -15.68 -27.32
CA GLY A 958 69.32 -15.05 -26.73
C GLY A 958 68.90 -15.73 -25.43
N ASP A 959 67.70 -15.42 -25.00
CA ASP A 959 66.99 -15.96 -23.85
C ASP A 959 65.55 -16.26 -24.23
N LEU A 960 64.89 -17.14 -23.48
CA LEU A 960 63.53 -17.57 -23.77
C LEU A 960 62.84 -17.89 -22.47
N SER A 961 61.61 -17.41 -22.31
CA SER A 961 60.70 -17.82 -21.24
C SER A 961 59.27 -17.89 -21.78
N PHE A 962 58.62 -19.02 -21.57
CA PHE A 962 57.22 -19.26 -21.92
C PHE A 962 56.45 -19.86 -20.74
N ASP A 963 55.30 -19.27 -20.43
CA ASP A 963 54.29 -19.86 -19.57
C ASP A 963 52.88 -19.43 -19.98
N LEU A 964 51.89 -20.28 -19.74
CA LEU A 964 50.49 -19.98 -20.07
C LEU A 964 49.54 -20.61 -19.05
N GLU A 965 48.67 -19.77 -18.48
CA GLU A 965 47.49 -20.18 -17.72
C GLU A 965 46.24 -20.01 -18.58
N LEU A 966 45.39 -21.03 -18.59
CA LEU A 966 44.07 -21.03 -19.20
C LEU A 966 43.04 -21.50 -18.18
N ASP A 967 42.09 -20.63 -17.89
CA ASP A 967 40.95 -20.91 -17.04
C ASP A 967 39.64 -20.82 -17.82
N GLY A 968 38.79 -21.84 -17.71
CA GLY A 968 37.43 -21.82 -18.22
C GLY A 968 36.47 -21.19 -17.21
N VAL A 969 35.86 -20.07 -17.55
CA VAL A 969 34.91 -19.37 -16.69
C VAL A 969 33.52 -19.94 -16.92
N VAL A 970 33.03 -20.66 -15.90
CA VAL A 970 31.65 -21.14 -15.86
C VAL A 970 30.74 -19.96 -15.53
N GLY A 971 29.62 -19.81 -16.27
CA GLY A 971 28.62 -18.81 -15.93
C GLY A 971 28.00 -19.12 -14.56
N GLU A 972 27.62 -18.10 -13.79
CA GLU A 972 26.84 -18.31 -12.56
C GLU A 972 25.66 -19.25 -12.85
N PRO A 973 25.39 -20.26 -12.00
CA PRO A 973 24.29 -21.17 -12.25
C PRO A 973 22.98 -20.37 -12.14
N LEU A 974 22.35 -20.09 -13.27
CA LEU A 974 20.94 -19.78 -13.29
C LEU A 974 20.24 -21.05 -12.78
N THR A 975 19.62 -20.99 -11.61
CA THR A 975 18.70 -22.04 -11.16
C THR A 975 17.57 -22.13 -12.18
N SER A 976 17.66 -23.09 -13.11
CA SER A 976 16.59 -23.39 -14.06
C SER A 976 15.81 -24.61 -13.58
N ASP A 977 14.49 -24.47 -13.54
CA ASP A 977 13.58 -25.56 -13.24
C ASP A 977 13.20 -26.25 -14.56
N VAL A 978 13.50 -27.53 -14.71
CA VAL A 978 13.14 -28.28 -15.93
C VAL A 978 11.67 -28.66 -15.88
N LEU A 979 10.86 -27.95 -16.67
CA LEU A 979 9.41 -28.10 -16.77
C LEU A 979 9.01 -29.27 -17.69
N ILE A 980 9.76 -29.48 -18.77
CA ILE A 980 9.66 -30.64 -19.67
C ILE A 980 11.08 -31.11 -19.97
N ALA A 981 11.40 -32.37 -19.67
CA ALA A 981 12.72 -32.94 -19.99
C ALA A 981 12.81 -33.37 -21.46
N ALA A 982 14.02 -33.36 -22.03
CA ALA A 982 14.29 -34.04 -23.30
C ALA A 982 13.94 -35.53 -23.20
N GLY A 983 13.43 -36.11 -24.29
CA GLY A 983 12.99 -37.51 -24.30
C GLY A 983 11.68 -37.78 -23.54
N ALA A 984 10.96 -36.74 -23.10
CA ALA A 984 9.69 -36.88 -22.41
C ALA A 984 8.61 -37.57 -23.28
N PRO A 985 7.60 -38.21 -22.67
CA PRO A 985 6.46 -38.73 -23.43
C PRO A 985 5.56 -37.60 -23.95
N TRP A 986 5.15 -37.71 -25.21
CA TRP A 986 4.22 -36.80 -25.88
C TRP A 986 3.01 -37.56 -26.38
N ARG A 987 1.82 -36.94 -26.26
CA ARG A 987 0.69 -37.35 -27.08
C ARG A 987 0.92 -36.83 -28.48
N TYR A 988 0.70 -37.65 -29.49
CA TYR A 988 0.94 -37.26 -30.87
C TYR A 988 -0.23 -37.63 -31.79
N TRP A 989 -0.38 -36.85 -32.86
CA TRP A 989 -1.32 -37.13 -33.94
C TRP A 989 -0.60 -37.06 -35.28
N ASP A 990 -0.52 -38.22 -35.92
CA ASP A 990 0.23 -38.48 -37.15
C ASP A 990 -0.70 -38.93 -38.30
N LYS A 991 -1.97 -38.51 -38.30
CA LYS A 991 -3.00 -38.97 -39.28
C LYS A 991 -3.68 -37.82 -40.01
N VAL A 992 -4.09 -38.07 -41.26
CA VAL A 992 -4.95 -37.19 -42.08
C VAL A 992 -6.29 -37.88 -42.44
N PRO A 993 -7.41 -37.15 -42.66
CA PRO A 993 -7.54 -35.69 -42.70
C PRO A 993 -7.52 -35.05 -41.30
N TYR A 994 -6.97 -33.83 -41.23
CA TYR A 994 -6.95 -33.04 -40.01
C TYR A 994 -8.35 -32.46 -39.71
N GLN A 995 -9.18 -33.16 -38.96
CA GLN A 995 -10.49 -32.67 -38.48
C GLN A 995 -10.38 -32.24 -37.01
N LEU A 996 -9.46 -31.34 -36.72
CA LEU A 996 -9.05 -30.99 -35.35
C LEU A 996 -9.13 -29.47 -35.16
N ASP A 997 -10.33 -28.96 -34.93
CA ASP A 997 -10.51 -27.56 -34.53
C ASP A 997 -9.97 -27.35 -33.12
N SER A 998 -9.20 -26.28 -32.92
CA SER A 998 -8.69 -25.84 -31.60
C SER A 998 -7.83 -26.87 -30.84
N TRP A 999 -7.12 -27.77 -31.53
CA TRP A 999 -6.31 -28.82 -30.87
C TRP A 999 -5.17 -28.29 -29.97
N TRP A 1000 -4.71 -27.06 -30.22
CA TRP A 1000 -3.73 -26.37 -29.40
C TRP A 1000 -4.31 -25.76 -28.11
N ASP A 1001 -5.64 -25.76 -27.96
CA ASP A 1001 -6.35 -25.27 -26.77
C ASP A 1001 -6.23 -26.27 -25.61
N ALA A 1002 -6.18 -25.77 -24.37
CA ALA A 1002 -6.11 -26.59 -23.16
C ALA A 1002 -7.33 -27.50 -22.96
N GLN A 1003 -8.50 -27.12 -23.47
CA GLN A 1003 -9.75 -27.87 -23.31
C GLN A 1003 -9.93 -29.00 -24.34
N PHE A 1004 -9.06 -29.10 -25.34
CA PHE A 1004 -9.15 -30.14 -26.35
C PHE A 1004 -8.87 -31.53 -25.74
N ASP A 1005 -9.79 -32.47 -25.95
CA ASP A 1005 -9.69 -33.85 -25.51
C ASP A 1005 -8.78 -34.67 -26.44
N ASP A 1006 -7.58 -34.98 -25.97
CA ASP A 1006 -6.61 -35.84 -26.66
C ASP A 1006 -6.52 -37.24 -26.07
N SER A 1007 -7.51 -37.68 -25.28
CA SER A 1007 -7.49 -39.01 -24.66
C SER A 1007 -7.31 -40.14 -25.68
N GLY A 1008 -7.82 -39.95 -26.91
CA GLY A 1008 -7.67 -40.85 -28.05
C GLY A 1008 -6.35 -40.76 -28.82
N TRP A 1009 -5.44 -39.84 -28.48
CA TRP A 1009 -4.14 -39.71 -29.14
C TRP A 1009 -3.13 -40.73 -28.58
N PRO A 1010 -2.35 -41.42 -29.44
CA PRO A 1010 -1.23 -42.24 -29.02
C PRO A 1010 -0.20 -41.47 -28.17
N ILE A 1011 0.52 -42.16 -27.30
CA ILE A 1011 1.61 -41.62 -26.48
C ILE A 1011 2.93 -42.27 -26.88
N GLY A 1012 3.98 -41.48 -27.08
CA GLY A 1012 5.32 -41.96 -27.41
C GLY A 1012 6.42 -41.15 -26.72
N LEU A 1013 7.53 -41.79 -26.38
CA LEU A 1013 8.73 -41.09 -25.89
C LEU A 1013 9.38 -40.31 -27.03
N ALA A 1014 9.74 -39.06 -26.78
CA ALA A 1014 10.66 -38.36 -27.65
C ALA A 1014 12.04 -39.03 -27.59
N ARG A 1015 12.86 -38.99 -28.63
CA ARG A 1015 12.65 -38.40 -29.96
C ARG A 1015 11.60 -39.15 -30.78
N LEU A 1016 10.59 -38.43 -31.29
CA LEU A 1016 9.55 -38.97 -32.18
C LEU A 1016 9.88 -38.63 -33.63
N GLY A 1017 9.62 -39.54 -34.57
CA GLY A 1017 9.96 -39.30 -35.96
C GLY A 1017 9.93 -40.51 -36.87
N PHE A 1018 10.52 -40.36 -38.05
CA PHE A 1018 10.87 -41.45 -38.96
C PHE A 1018 12.06 -41.04 -39.83
N GLY A 1019 12.77 -42.03 -40.40
CA GLY A 1019 13.74 -41.81 -41.49
C GLY A 1019 15.13 -41.29 -41.10
N VAL A 1020 15.32 -40.75 -39.89
CA VAL A 1020 16.59 -40.14 -39.43
C VAL A 1020 17.47 -41.15 -38.68
N GLY A 1021 16.85 -42.11 -37.99
CA GLY A 1021 17.52 -43.09 -37.14
C GLY A 1021 17.74 -42.60 -35.70
N GLY A 1022 17.45 -43.46 -34.74
CA GLY A 1022 17.55 -43.14 -33.30
C GLY A 1022 16.27 -42.55 -32.71
N GLU A 1023 15.13 -42.69 -33.39
CA GLU A 1023 13.80 -42.38 -32.88
C GLU A 1023 13.41 -43.35 -31.77
N SER A 1024 13.03 -42.82 -30.61
CA SER A 1024 12.46 -43.59 -29.50
C SER A 1024 11.04 -44.06 -29.83
N THR A 1025 10.29 -43.23 -30.57
CA THR A 1025 8.97 -43.57 -31.11
C THR A 1025 8.93 -43.31 -32.60
N VAL A 1026 8.71 -44.36 -33.38
CA VAL A 1026 8.48 -44.23 -34.82
C VAL A 1026 7.01 -43.86 -35.06
N ILE A 1027 6.77 -42.78 -35.81
CA ILE A 1027 5.43 -42.29 -36.15
C ILE A 1027 5.08 -42.54 -37.62
N ASP A 1028 3.79 -42.53 -37.96
CA ASP A 1028 3.32 -42.70 -39.33
C ASP A 1028 3.37 -41.38 -40.12
N GLY A 1029 4.38 -41.24 -40.97
CA GLY A 1029 4.50 -40.10 -41.87
C GLY A 1029 3.53 -40.12 -43.07
N GLY A 1030 2.73 -41.18 -43.25
CA GLY A 1030 1.96 -41.43 -44.47
C GLY A 1030 2.79 -42.11 -45.57
N PRO A 1031 2.20 -42.40 -46.75
CA PRO A 1031 2.90 -43.02 -47.88
C PRO A 1031 4.14 -42.24 -48.32
N THR A 1032 5.19 -42.93 -48.80
CA THR A 1032 6.47 -42.32 -49.18
C THR A 1032 6.38 -41.30 -50.32
N ASP A 1033 5.32 -41.34 -51.12
CA ASP A 1033 5.01 -40.41 -52.21
C ASP A 1033 3.95 -39.36 -51.84
N ASN A 1034 3.42 -39.41 -50.60
CA ASN A 1034 2.40 -38.49 -50.11
C ASN A 1034 2.44 -38.38 -48.58
N ARG A 1035 3.54 -37.86 -48.05
CA ARG A 1035 3.74 -37.64 -46.63
C ARG A 1035 2.77 -36.61 -46.07
N HIS A 1036 2.45 -36.77 -44.79
CA HIS A 1036 1.65 -35.81 -44.03
C HIS A 1036 2.42 -34.48 -43.92
N PRO A 1037 1.83 -33.35 -44.36
CA PRO A 1037 2.51 -32.05 -44.30
C PRO A 1037 2.92 -31.62 -42.88
N SER A 1038 2.18 -32.07 -41.86
CA SER A 1038 2.49 -31.78 -40.47
C SER A 1038 2.16 -32.93 -39.52
N VAL A 1039 2.83 -32.93 -38.36
CA VAL A 1039 2.57 -33.83 -37.24
C VAL A 1039 2.39 -33.01 -35.98
N LEU A 1040 1.42 -33.41 -35.15
CA LEU A 1040 1.02 -32.68 -33.95
C LEU A 1040 1.50 -33.38 -32.69
N PHE A 1041 1.93 -32.61 -31.70
CA PHE A 1041 2.37 -33.09 -30.39
C PHE A 1041 1.75 -32.25 -29.27
N ARG A 1042 1.33 -32.90 -28.18
CA ARG A 1042 0.77 -32.25 -26.99
C ARG A 1042 1.38 -32.84 -25.72
N ARG A 1043 1.67 -31.97 -24.74
CA ARG A 1043 2.14 -32.38 -23.42
C ARG A 1043 1.70 -31.41 -22.34
N SER A 1044 1.05 -31.95 -21.32
CA SER A 1044 0.77 -31.22 -20.09
C SER A 1044 1.97 -31.28 -19.13
N PHE A 1045 2.17 -30.21 -18.36
CA PHE A 1045 3.16 -30.11 -17.31
C PHE A 1045 2.64 -29.20 -16.19
N SER A 1046 3.13 -29.35 -14.97
CA SER A 1046 2.65 -28.57 -13.82
C SER A 1046 3.67 -27.52 -13.39
N VAL A 1047 3.17 -26.33 -13.05
CA VAL A 1047 3.95 -25.22 -12.50
C VAL A 1047 3.34 -24.84 -11.15
N ALA A 1048 4.12 -24.89 -10.07
CA ALA A 1048 3.61 -24.56 -8.74
C ALA A 1048 3.35 -23.05 -8.59
N ASP A 1049 4.31 -22.23 -9.00
CA ASP A 1049 4.21 -20.77 -8.98
C ASP A 1049 4.87 -20.20 -10.25
N PRO A 1050 4.10 -19.66 -11.20
CA PRO A 1050 4.64 -19.12 -12.44
C PRO A 1050 5.43 -17.82 -12.24
N THR A 1051 5.24 -17.12 -11.10
CA THR A 1051 5.94 -15.87 -10.81
C THR A 1051 7.43 -16.05 -10.50
N LEU A 1052 7.85 -17.31 -10.26
CA LEU A 1052 9.25 -17.65 -10.03
C LEU A 1052 10.10 -17.46 -11.29
N TYR A 1053 9.51 -17.59 -12.47
CA TYR A 1053 10.29 -17.66 -13.70
C TYR A 1053 10.42 -16.29 -14.38
N SER A 1054 11.66 -15.85 -14.61
CA SER A 1054 11.98 -14.63 -15.36
C SER A 1054 12.09 -14.85 -16.87
N ALA A 1055 12.31 -16.09 -17.30
CA ALA A 1055 12.37 -16.50 -18.71
C ALA A 1055 12.07 -18.00 -18.83
N LEU A 1056 11.53 -18.45 -19.97
CA LEU A 1056 11.45 -19.86 -20.32
C LEU A 1056 12.46 -20.18 -21.43
N HIS A 1057 13.28 -21.20 -21.25
CA HIS A 1057 14.24 -21.69 -22.22
C HIS A 1057 13.71 -22.97 -22.85
N LEU A 1058 13.49 -22.93 -24.15
CA LEU A 1058 13.00 -24.04 -24.97
C LEU A 1058 14.15 -24.54 -25.84
N MET A 1059 14.59 -25.76 -25.60
CA MET A 1059 15.54 -26.48 -26.44
C MET A 1059 14.73 -27.40 -27.35
N LEU A 1060 14.94 -27.31 -28.67
CA LEU A 1060 14.14 -28.02 -29.67
C LEU A 1060 15.02 -28.73 -30.71
N GLN A 1061 14.74 -30.01 -30.90
CA GLN A 1061 15.09 -30.75 -32.11
C GLN A 1061 13.85 -30.84 -32.99
N ARG A 1062 13.98 -30.42 -34.26
CA ARG A 1062 12.90 -30.45 -35.24
C ARG A 1062 13.46 -30.64 -36.63
N ASP A 1063 12.80 -31.45 -37.44
CA ASP A 1063 13.01 -31.47 -38.88
C ASP A 1063 12.21 -30.35 -39.55
N ASP A 1064 12.79 -29.74 -40.57
CA ASP A 1064 12.16 -28.68 -41.37
C ASP A 1064 11.56 -27.52 -40.55
N GLY A 1065 10.24 -27.43 -40.40
CA GLY A 1065 9.54 -26.28 -39.81
C GLY A 1065 8.77 -26.63 -38.52
N VAL A 1066 8.50 -25.62 -37.68
CA VAL A 1066 7.78 -25.83 -36.40
C VAL A 1066 6.99 -24.61 -35.94
N GLN A 1067 5.82 -24.85 -35.34
CA GLN A 1067 5.08 -23.89 -34.52
C GLN A 1067 4.87 -24.43 -33.10
N VAL A 1068 5.00 -23.58 -32.09
CA VAL A 1068 4.79 -23.94 -30.68
C VAL A 1068 3.74 -23.02 -30.05
N PHE A 1069 2.84 -23.62 -29.28
CA PHE A 1069 1.77 -22.98 -28.55
C PHE A 1069 1.89 -23.33 -27.06
N LEU A 1070 1.74 -22.32 -26.19
CA LEU A 1070 1.65 -22.45 -24.75
C LEU A 1070 0.28 -21.97 -24.29
N ASN A 1071 -0.50 -22.87 -23.67
CA ASN A 1071 -1.86 -22.58 -23.19
C ASN A 1071 -2.73 -21.89 -24.25
N GLY A 1072 -2.75 -22.45 -25.46
CA GLY A 1072 -3.53 -21.94 -26.59
C GLY A 1072 -2.94 -20.71 -27.30
N THR A 1073 -1.88 -20.08 -26.78
CA THR A 1073 -1.22 -18.93 -27.41
C THR A 1073 0.03 -19.37 -28.15
N ARG A 1074 0.19 -18.96 -29.42
CA ARG A 1074 1.43 -19.23 -30.18
C ARG A 1074 2.60 -18.45 -29.59
N VAL A 1075 3.70 -19.14 -29.29
CA VAL A 1075 4.91 -18.57 -28.69
C VAL A 1075 6.15 -18.70 -29.55
N LEU A 1076 6.15 -19.57 -30.57
CA LEU A 1076 7.28 -19.74 -31.50
C LEU A 1076 6.78 -20.14 -32.90
N SER A 1077 7.47 -19.65 -33.94
CA SER A 1077 7.45 -20.19 -35.29
C SER A 1077 8.87 -20.16 -35.85
N ASP A 1078 9.40 -21.31 -36.26
CA ASP A 1078 10.75 -21.43 -36.83
C ASP A 1078 10.67 -22.20 -38.15
N ASN A 1079 11.29 -21.65 -39.20
CA ASN A 1079 11.32 -22.19 -40.56
C ASN A 1079 9.93 -22.52 -41.18
N VAL A 1080 8.89 -21.79 -40.76
CA VAL A 1080 7.53 -21.89 -41.31
C VAL A 1080 6.82 -20.54 -41.16
N ALA A 1081 5.84 -20.26 -42.02
CA ALA A 1081 5.09 -19.00 -41.95
C ALA A 1081 4.34 -18.89 -40.61
N SER A 1082 4.29 -17.69 -40.03
CA SER A 1082 3.65 -17.46 -38.73
C SER A 1082 2.15 -17.76 -38.73
N GLY A 1083 1.48 -17.75 -39.88
CA GLY A 1083 0.07 -18.12 -40.05
C GLY A 1083 -0.17 -19.49 -40.68
N ALA A 1084 0.85 -20.35 -40.76
CA ALA A 1084 0.73 -21.65 -41.44
C ALA A 1084 -0.34 -22.54 -40.81
N SER A 1085 -1.15 -23.13 -41.67
CA SER A 1085 -2.16 -24.15 -41.38
C SER A 1085 -1.56 -25.56 -41.39
N LEU A 1086 -2.33 -26.57 -40.96
CA LEU A 1086 -1.89 -27.97 -40.90
C LEU A 1086 -1.48 -28.56 -42.26
N GLY A 1087 -1.91 -27.96 -43.36
CA GLY A 1087 -1.58 -28.39 -44.72
C GLY A 1087 -0.38 -27.68 -45.35
N ASP A 1088 0.15 -26.64 -44.71
CA ASP A 1088 1.25 -25.85 -45.25
C ASP A 1088 2.61 -26.51 -44.99
N LEU A 1089 3.57 -26.28 -45.89
CA LEU A 1089 4.93 -26.81 -45.80
C LEU A 1089 5.89 -25.78 -45.15
N ALA A 1090 7.01 -26.28 -44.64
CA ALA A 1090 8.12 -25.46 -44.15
C ALA A 1090 8.76 -24.62 -45.28
N HIS A 1091 9.49 -23.57 -44.91
CA HIS A 1091 10.15 -22.69 -45.89
C HIS A 1091 11.33 -23.34 -46.63
N GLY A 1092 11.95 -24.37 -46.05
CA GLY A 1092 13.04 -25.11 -46.66
C GLY A 1092 13.47 -26.31 -45.83
N GLU A 1093 14.22 -27.22 -46.46
CA GLU A 1093 14.69 -28.46 -45.85
C GLU A 1093 15.80 -28.22 -44.81
N THR A 1094 15.79 -29.02 -43.73
CA THR A 1094 16.87 -29.03 -42.74
C THR A 1094 17.98 -29.99 -43.18
N PRO A 1095 19.25 -29.54 -43.24
CA PRO A 1095 20.36 -30.42 -43.63
C PRO A 1095 20.56 -31.58 -42.64
N PRO A 1096 21.12 -32.73 -43.06
CA PRO A 1096 21.30 -33.91 -42.19
C PRO A 1096 22.10 -33.66 -40.90
N ALA A 1097 23.09 -32.76 -40.93
CA ALA A 1097 23.84 -32.38 -39.73
C ALA A 1097 23.00 -31.62 -38.69
N GLY A 1098 21.84 -31.08 -39.10
CA GLY A 1098 20.92 -30.30 -38.28
C GLY A 1098 19.83 -31.13 -37.58
N HIS A 1099 19.63 -32.40 -37.98
CA HIS A 1099 18.58 -33.27 -37.43
C HIS A 1099 18.76 -33.58 -35.93
N PHE A 1100 20.01 -33.51 -35.45
CA PHE A 1100 20.37 -33.79 -34.05
C PHE A 1100 20.72 -32.52 -33.26
N THR A 1101 20.65 -31.35 -33.91
CA THR A 1101 21.05 -30.09 -33.30
C THR A 1101 19.95 -29.55 -32.42
N TRP A 1102 20.25 -29.38 -31.13
CA TRP A 1102 19.38 -28.65 -30.22
C TRP A 1102 19.42 -27.15 -30.54
N ARG A 1103 18.27 -26.59 -30.89
CA ARG A 1103 18.10 -25.15 -31.08
C ARG A 1103 17.55 -24.54 -29.81
N HIS A 1104 18.14 -23.44 -29.37
CA HIS A 1104 17.73 -22.72 -28.17
C HIS A 1104 16.83 -21.53 -28.51
N PHE A 1105 15.67 -21.47 -27.88
CA PHE A 1105 14.74 -20.35 -27.94
C PHE A 1105 14.41 -19.88 -26.53
N VAL A 1106 14.14 -18.58 -26.39
CA VAL A 1106 13.64 -17.99 -25.14
C VAL A 1106 12.20 -17.54 -25.36
N ILE A 1107 11.30 -17.97 -24.48
CA ILE A 1107 9.85 -17.72 -24.53
C ILE A 1107 9.37 -17.06 -23.23
N ASP A 1108 8.32 -16.24 -23.34
CA ASP A 1108 7.76 -15.44 -22.25
C ASP A 1108 7.04 -16.32 -21.20
N PRO A 1109 7.42 -16.26 -19.91
CA PRO A 1109 6.72 -16.97 -18.84
C PRO A 1109 5.32 -16.42 -18.55
N GLY A 1110 4.96 -15.23 -19.02
CA GLY A 1110 3.66 -14.57 -18.77
C GLY A 1110 2.43 -15.32 -19.28
N LYS A 1111 2.62 -16.42 -20.01
CA LYS A 1111 1.55 -17.35 -20.45
C LYS A 1111 1.43 -18.59 -19.59
N LEU A 1112 2.30 -18.79 -18.59
CA LEU A 1112 2.17 -19.87 -17.62
C LEU A 1112 1.02 -19.60 -16.65
N LEU A 1113 0.32 -20.68 -16.31
CA LEU A 1113 -0.71 -20.73 -15.28
C LEU A 1113 -0.14 -21.42 -14.04
N ALA A 1114 -0.58 -21.02 -12.86
CA ALA A 1114 -0.38 -21.83 -11.66
C ALA A 1114 -1.19 -23.13 -11.80
N GLY A 1115 -0.56 -24.27 -11.56
CA GLY A 1115 -1.12 -25.59 -11.82
C GLY A 1115 -0.74 -26.16 -13.19
N VAL A 1116 -1.70 -26.83 -13.85
CA VAL A 1116 -1.46 -27.57 -15.10
C VAL A 1116 -1.41 -26.61 -16.29
N ASN A 1117 -0.36 -26.76 -17.10
CA ASN A 1117 -0.10 -26.04 -18.34
C ASN A 1117 -0.06 -27.03 -19.52
N LEU A 1118 -0.30 -26.56 -20.74
CA LEU A 1118 -0.22 -27.33 -21.98
C LEU A 1118 0.77 -26.71 -22.95
N LEU A 1119 1.74 -27.50 -23.41
CA LEU A 1119 2.54 -27.18 -24.60
C LEU A 1119 2.03 -28.01 -25.78
N ALA A 1120 1.72 -27.34 -26.89
CA ALA A 1120 1.29 -27.94 -28.15
C ALA A 1120 2.27 -27.55 -29.26
N VAL A 1121 2.68 -28.51 -30.08
CA VAL A 1121 3.71 -28.34 -31.11
C VAL A 1121 3.23 -28.93 -32.43
N GLN A 1122 3.45 -28.18 -33.51
CA GLN A 1122 3.15 -28.58 -34.87
C GLN A 1122 4.45 -28.57 -35.67
N VAL A 1123 4.92 -29.74 -36.10
CA VAL A 1123 6.12 -29.89 -36.93
C VAL A 1123 5.69 -30.03 -38.39
N HIS A 1124 6.31 -29.28 -39.29
CA HIS A 1124 5.99 -29.22 -40.72
C HIS A 1124 7.13 -29.79 -41.54
N GLN A 1125 6.83 -30.62 -42.52
CA GLN A 1125 7.80 -31.01 -43.54
C GLN A 1125 7.95 -29.91 -44.60
N ALA A 1126 9.12 -29.84 -45.23
CA ALA A 1126 9.39 -28.96 -46.37
C ALA A 1126 8.86 -29.55 -47.69
N SER A 1127 8.59 -30.85 -47.73
CA SER A 1127 8.11 -31.57 -48.92
C SER A 1127 7.21 -32.75 -48.55
N VAL A 1128 6.14 -32.96 -49.31
CA VAL A 1128 5.26 -34.15 -49.20
C VAL A 1128 5.92 -35.45 -49.72
N THR A 1129 7.16 -35.38 -50.18
CA THR A 1129 7.99 -36.55 -50.54
C THR A 1129 9.18 -36.70 -49.58
N GLY A 1130 9.16 -35.99 -48.45
CA GLY A 1130 10.20 -36.03 -47.43
C GLY A 1130 10.46 -37.45 -46.92
N THR A 1131 11.73 -37.75 -46.67
CA THR A 1131 12.16 -39.07 -46.21
C THR A 1131 12.15 -39.20 -44.70
N ASP A 1132 12.07 -38.07 -43.99
CA ASP A 1132 12.41 -37.91 -42.59
C ASP A 1132 11.49 -36.94 -41.83
N LEU A 1133 11.42 -37.14 -40.51
CA LEU A 1133 10.92 -36.18 -39.53
C LEU A 1133 11.57 -36.51 -38.18
N THR A 1134 11.93 -35.49 -37.41
CA THR A 1134 12.39 -35.64 -36.02
C THR A 1134 11.79 -34.58 -35.13
N PHE A 1135 11.47 -34.95 -33.88
CA PHE A 1135 10.97 -34.05 -32.85
C PHE A 1135 11.44 -34.49 -31.45
N ASP A 1136 12.10 -33.57 -30.74
CA ASP A 1136 12.33 -33.65 -29.28
C ASP A 1136 12.36 -32.23 -28.69
N LEU A 1137 11.88 -32.06 -27.46
CA LEU A 1137 11.75 -30.75 -26.82
C LEU A 1137 12.03 -30.84 -25.32
N GLN A 1138 12.87 -29.92 -24.84
CA GLN A 1138 13.05 -29.62 -23.43
C GLN A 1138 12.60 -28.18 -23.14
N LEU A 1139 11.87 -28.00 -22.04
CA LEU A 1139 11.46 -26.69 -21.53
C LEU A 1139 12.00 -26.52 -20.11
N SER A 1140 12.62 -25.37 -19.83
CA SER A 1140 13.08 -24.99 -18.50
C SER A 1140 12.71 -23.55 -18.16
N GLY A 1141 12.39 -23.27 -16.89
CA GLY A 1141 12.09 -21.93 -16.39
C GLY A 1141 13.24 -21.38 -15.56
N GLN A 1142 13.75 -20.19 -15.91
CA GLN A 1142 14.80 -19.51 -15.17
C GLN A 1142 14.24 -18.86 -13.91
N VAL A 1143 14.70 -19.25 -12.72
CA VAL A 1143 14.24 -18.69 -11.45
C VAL A 1143 15.06 -17.45 -11.06
N GLY A 1144 14.43 -16.27 -11.09
CA GLY A 1144 15.04 -14.97 -10.76
C GLY A 1144 16.01 -14.38 -11.82
N GLY A 1145 15.95 -13.06 -12.07
CA GLY A 1145 16.91 -12.39 -12.97
C GLY A 1145 16.66 -10.91 -13.30
N THR A 1146 17.74 -10.15 -13.53
CA THR A 1146 17.77 -8.84 -14.21
C THR A 1146 17.48 -9.00 -15.71
N PRO A 1147 16.94 -7.99 -16.42
CA PRO A 1147 16.66 -8.11 -17.84
C PRO A 1147 17.93 -8.30 -18.67
N THR A 1148 17.90 -9.25 -19.60
CA THR A 1148 18.98 -9.46 -20.59
C THR A 1148 18.72 -8.63 -21.84
N LEU A 1149 19.76 -7.93 -22.32
CA LEU A 1149 19.75 -7.24 -23.60
C LEU A 1149 20.18 -8.18 -24.72
N TYR A 1150 19.40 -8.20 -25.80
CA TYR A 1150 19.67 -8.97 -27.01
C TYR A 1150 20.15 -8.02 -28.10
N LEU A 1151 21.24 -8.38 -28.77
CA LEU A 1151 21.80 -7.64 -29.89
C LEU A 1151 21.65 -8.47 -31.15
N GLN A 1152 20.98 -7.92 -32.15
CA GLN A 1152 20.84 -8.54 -33.46
C GLN A 1152 21.32 -7.59 -34.56
N GLN A 1153 22.17 -8.09 -35.44
CA GLN A 1153 22.55 -7.36 -36.64
C GLN A 1153 21.40 -7.37 -37.65
N VAL A 1154 20.98 -6.19 -38.11
CA VAL A 1154 19.91 -6.02 -39.10
C VAL A 1154 20.45 -5.32 -40.35
N PRO A 1155 19.81 -5.45 -41.52
CA PRO A 1155 20.36 -4.97 -42.80
C PRO A 1155 20.74 -3.48 -42.88
N ALA A 1156 20.31 -2.65 -41.92
CA ALA A 1156 20.58 -1.21 -41.86
C ALA A 1156 21.11 -0.72 -40.49
N GLY A 1157 21.60 -1.62 -39.62
CA GLY A 1157 22.10 -1.24 -38.29
C GLY A 1157 22.15 -2.40 -37.31
N MET A 1158 22.03 -2.07 -36.02
CA MET A 1158 21.91 -3.05 -34.93
C MET A 1158 20.60 -2.83 -34.20
N GLU A 1159 19.88 -3.92 -33.94
CA GLU A 1159 18.71 -3.93 -33.07
C GLU A 1159 19.12 -4.36 -31.67
N VAL A 1160 18.68 -3.59 -30.69
CA VAL A 1160 18.89 -3.83 -29.26
C VAL A 1160 17.52 -4.09 -28.65
N ALA A 1161 17.25 -5.31 -28.19
CA ALA A 1161 15.95 -5.74 -27.70
C ALA A 1161 15.99 -6.23 -26.26
N TRP A 1162 14.89 -6.04 -25.52
CA TRP A 1162 14.68 -6.63 -24.19
C TRP A 1162 13.19 -6.91 -23.94
N PRO A 1163 12.85 -7.80 -22.99
CA PRO A 1163 11.45 -8.20 -22.81
C PRO A 1163 10.57 -7.03 -22.34
N ALA A 1164 9.36 -6.93 -22.88
CA ALA A 1164 8.41 -5.85 -22.59
C ALA A 1164 7.95 -5.81 -21.12
N ALA A 1165 8.07 -6.94 -20.40
CA ALA A 1165 7.87 -7.01 -18.95
C ALA A 1165 8.78 -6.05 -18.15
N TYR A 1166 9.85 -5.54 -18.76
CA TYR A 1166 10.80 -4.61 -18.16
C TYR A 1166 10.70 -3.18 -18.74
N ASP A 1167 9.53 -2.73 -19.20
CA ASP A 1167 9.32 -1.37 -19.75
C ASP A 1167 9.73 -0.22 -18.81
N GLY A 1168 9.71 -0.48 -17.50
CA GLY A 1168 10.21 0.45 -16.47
C GLY A 1168 11.72 0.67 -16.43
N TRP A 1169 12.52 -0.07 -17.22
CA TRP A 1169 13.97 0.12 -17.31
C TRP A 1169 14.32 1.09 -18.46
N GLN A 1170 15.30 1.95 -18.24
CA GLN A 1170 15.86 2.88 -19.22
C GLN A 1170 17.05 2.28 -19.96
N LEU A 1171 16.99 2.28 -21.30
CA LEU A 1171 18.14 1.97 -22.14
C LEU A 1171 19.12 3.15 -22.14
N GLU A 1172 20.37 2.88 -21.77
CA GLU A 1172 21.49 3.81 -21.85
C GLU A 1172 22.55 3.29 -22.84
N THR A 1173 23.25 4.20 -23.51
CA THR A 1173 24.35 3.91 -24.43
C THR A 1173 25.61 4.67 -24.02
N SER A 1174 26.78 4.13 -24.34
CA SER A 1174 28.08 4.81 -24.17
C SER A 1174 29.07 4.39 -25.24
N THR A 1175 30.07 5.22 -25.50
CA THR A 1175 31.23 4.88 -26.34
C THR A 1175 32.39 4.27 -25.53
N GLY A 1176 32.23 4.09 -24.21
CA GLY A 1176 33.22 3.45 -23.34
C GLY A 1176 32.61 2.90 -22.04
N LEU A 1177 33.32 2.00 -21.36
CA LEU A 1177 32.79 1.30 -20.17
C LEU A 1177 33.03 2.04 -18.84
N LEU A 1178 33.66 3.23 -18.85
CA LEU A 1178 34.00 3.97 -17.64
C LEU A 1178 32.79 4.67 -16.99
N PRO A 1179 32.76 4.81 -15.64
CA PRO A 1179 31.69 5.51 -14.95
C PRO A 1179 31.64 7.01 -15.35
N GLY A 1180 30.49 7.47 -15.85
CA GLY A 1180 30.23 8.89 -16.19
C GLY A 1180 29.97 9.19 -17.67
N GLY A 1181 30.16 8.22 -18.58
CA GLY A 1181 29.97 8.42 -20.03
C GLY A 1181 28.66 7.88 -20.62
N TRP A 1182 27.71 7.43 -19.79
CA TRP A 1182 26.46 6.80 -20.23
C TRP A 1182 25.36 7.83 -20.44
N GLN A 1183 24.65 7.74 -21.57
CA GLN A 1183 23.57 8.64 -21.95
C GLN A 1183 22.29 7.85 -22.23
N THR A 1184 21.14 8.37 -21.80
CA THR A 1184 19.84 7.76 -22.09
C THR A 1184 19.52 7.82 -23.58
N VAL A 1185 19.04 6.70 -24.13
CA VAL A 1185 18.57 6.63 -25.51
C VAL A 1185 17.14 7.21 -25.57
N ASN A 1186 17.00 8.42 -26.15
CA ASN A 1186 15.75 9.19 -26.15
C ASN A 1186 14.86 9.01 -27.42
N GLN A 1187 15.08 7.97 -28.21
CA GLN A 1187 14.30 7.70 -29.43
C GLN A 1187 13.04 6.85 -29.14
N PRO A 1188 11.98 6.91 -29.99
CA PRO A 1188 10.75 6.17 -29.76
C PRO A 1188 11.00 4.66 -29.75
N ARG A 1189 10.63 4.02 -28.63
CA ARG A 1189 10.62 2.56 -28.48
C ARG A 1189 9.49 1.99 -29.32
N LEU A 1190 9.78 1.01 -30.16
CA LEU A 1190 8.76 0.29 -30.91
C LEU A 1190 8.34 -0.95 -30.10
N LEU A 1191 7.03 -1.17 -29.96
CA LEU A 1191 6.46 -2.35 -29.31
C LEU A 1191 6.06 -3.34 -30.41
N ASP A 1192 6.61 -4.54 -30.39
CA ASP A 1192 6.14 -5.66 -31.22
C ASP A 1192 5.91 -6.88 -30.32
N GLY A 1193 4.67 -7.08 -29.90
CA GLY A 1193 4.29 -8.18 -29.00
C GLY A 1193 5.02 -8.12 -27.65
N ALA A 1194 5.87 -9.11 -27.40
CA ALA A 1194 6.54 -9.34 -26.11
C ALA A 1194 7.90 -8.62 -25.93
N TRP A 1195 8.31 -7.79 -26.90
CA TRP A 1195 9.63 -7.16 -26.92
C TRP A 1195 9.57 -5.63 -27.05
N LEU A 1196 10.50 -4.97 -26.34
CA LEU A 1196 10.88 -3.58 -26.57
C LEU A 1196 12.19 -3.59 -27.36
N TYR A 1197 12.29 -2.80 -28.42
CA TYR A 1197 13.52 -2.70 -29.20
C TYR A 1197 13.88 -1.27 -29.60
N HIS A 1198 15.19 -1.05 -29.73
CA HIS A 1198 15.83 0.16 -30.23
C HIS A 1198 16.70 -0.18 -31.42
N ARG A 1199 16.58 0.59 -32.51
CA ARG A 1199 17.45 0.43 -33.69
C ARG A 1199 18.50 1.51 -33.72
N GLU A 1200 19.76 1.10 -33.65
CA GLU A 1200 20.91 1.98 -33.80
C GLU A 1200 21.43 1.90 -35.24
N ALA A 1201 21.59 3.05 -35.89
CA ALA A 1201 22.21 3.14 -37.20
C ALA A 1201 23.71 2.83 -37.13
N THR A 1202 24.26 2.23 -38.18
CA THR A 1202 25.69 1.89 -38.26
C THR A 1202 26.55 3.15 -38.19
N GLN A 1203 27.41 3.28 -37.17
CA GLN A 1203 28.38 4.36 -37.02
C GLN A 1203 29.80 3.80 -36.74
N PRO A 1204 30.87 4.50 -37.12
CA PRO A 1204 32.24 4.07 -36.85
C PRO A 1204 32.60 4.23 -35.36
N GLY A 1205 33.15 3.16 -34.76
CA GLY A 1205 33.58 3.11 -33.36
C GLY A 1205 32.76 2.15 -32.50
N ASP A 1206 33.25 1.83 -31.31
CA ASP A 1206 32.59 0.92 -30.38
C ASP A 1206 31.41 1.61 -29.67
N ARG A 1207 30.31 0.88 -29.50
CA ARG A 1207 29.12 1.32 -28.77
C ARG A 1207 28.69 0.24 -27.80
N PHE A 1208 28.37 0.66 -26.59
CA PHE A 1208 27.92 -0.19 -25.49
C PHE A 1208 26.49 0.18 -25.12
N PHE A 1209 25.71 -0.80 -24.66
CA PHE A 1209 24.31 -0.63 -24.26
C PHE A 1209 24.10 -1.28 -22.89
N ARG A 1210 23.26 -0.67 -22.06
CA ARG A 1210 22.81 -1.26 -20.79
C ARG A 1210 21.38 -0.85 -20.46
N LEU A 1211 20.71 -1.65 -19.65
CA LEU A 1211 19.46 -1.28 -19.01
C LEU A 1211 19.75 -0.78 -17.60
N ARG A 1212 19.12 0.33 -17.22
CA ARG A 1212 19.19 0.92 -15.89
C ARG A 1212 17.79 1.10 -15.33
N LYS A 1213 17.57 0.68 -14.09
CA LYS A 1213 16.34 0.95 -13.36
C LYS A 1213 16.47 2.21 -12.52
#